data_AF-A0A2B7WRN4-F1
#
_entry.id   AF-A0A2B7WRN4-F1
#
_cell.length_a   1.000
_cell.length_b   1.000
_cell.length_c   1.000
_cell.angle_alpha   90.00
_cell.angle_beta   90.00
_cell.angle_gamma   90.00
#
_symmetry.space_group_name_H-M   'P 1'
#
loop_
_entity.id
_entity.type
_entity.pdbx_description
1 polymer ?
#
loop_
_entity_poly.entity_id
_entity_poly.type
_entity_poly.pdbx_seq_one_letter_code
_entity_poly.pdbx_strand_id
1 'polypeptide(L)'
;MDSQRELLQLIADDGVAIRDTGRFRHILQRMRQPSVQFPQLVHFIGTTAKDEALRKLFSSSSFRYKRSPGAVDLHIHGPSLGSDNPLILLDSNPFMEPCPRNQFRSYRGAKQHRTDWLPLSAGAHVDILLARLLFLFTDVILLFAHDFPSLEDVVTRLGVWAKLGSASTLLSTIRPKVLIIVPGDASENLHIETLIQGHQDTIKEVFSSVETFRWSPDGPGATTSALKDSILGHAGDMLKVRRSNGCLFSAIHLEAFYQCALGHTAQTFDRPFHFIKATRLDNEIEEDYVAHVSNFLEQGFKLKVPYVHLAEFIASCNLMDAYPPGMHHFPPHDIYHSLYRSFCLRAIKQSVNSTGSVVLLSTLVERHMIRLFSHLHEYETSAHLHRANLSKQRCDWSSFRSNKTCLYCLRSRPRELLSCGHKVCDTCIRRHGEEAPGVEEKFYIPRCVLCQTEGSLTAILQPMTASMSILCIDGGGARGIIPLEFIGLMQEMIETPVQDLYDMDAGTSSGGIAVIALSILRWKVQKCIEIFTELTAHIFSEEPGRPRWFNRLKSIVRCAVLNSAYGPKTMEGALKEVFDEDRPMVTYHPEGFPQKRVIVTATEIGSPHCIAFNNYNGSEADSKGCGYKLLGDSDDVIPLWKIARATSAVPGIFPPVEIGSRWFEDGGMGRHNNPVHLALAEARRILPSGMVPDRVLSLGTGAKEDAEDAEETEEAEGVEDIEGAVTRSRGNPIFNFFQNFFAFRFFESMMRSTDGELTWGEVFSTLDTPSRASHVRFNVTLDGPLEITNVKVMTSLQHTVRNQPSIRQQALKSVLDALTARFYFVLDCAPKHVRKDYRCQGTIRCRGDSRTVVSDLIRLGSARMDFITDTEILGQLSLNDLQEDFCSHCRRYRKKVLFHVPCLTDEFSIYIKSGKMRWKISGLPQPMTWFIARQRFDAVFGSPNHGIPGQLHCDACISQRPISRAAKRKAEPESLGLESRAKRRKISR
;
A
#
# COMPACT_ATOMS: atom_id res chain seq x y z
N MET A 1 -32.63 21.45 13.67
CA MET A 1 -32.26 22.74 13.03
C MET A 1 -30.81 22.65 12.65
N ASP A 2 -30.48 22.89 11.39
CA ASP A 2 -29.13 22.67 10.84
C ASP A 2 -28.27 23.92 11.13
N SER A 3 -27.40 23.84 12.14
CA SER A 3 -26.68 25.00 12.70
C SER A 3 -25.43 25.42 11.93
N GLN A 4 -24.98 24.61 10.97
CA GLN A 4 -23.79 24.83 10.15
C GLN A 4 -24.21 25.10 8.70
N ARG A 5 -24.03 26.33 8.21
CA ARG A 5 -24.37 26.70 6.82
C ARG A 5 -23.16 27.12 5.98
N GLU A 6 -22.11 27.60 6.65
CA GLU A 6 -20.89 28.11 6.04
C GLU A 6 -20.16 26.93 5.39
N LEU A 7 -19.83 27.00 4.12
CA LEU A 7 -18.97 26.06 3.40
C LEU A 7 -17.50 26.42 3.56
N LEU A 8 -17.17 27.68 3.28
CA LEU A 8 -15.81 28.22 3.37
C LEU A 8 -15.77 29.47 4.25
N GLN A 9 -14.64 29.65 4.93
CA GLN A 9 -14.30 30.87 5.66
C GLN A 9 -12.94 31.37 5.16
N LEU A 10 -12.84 32.65 4.75
CA LEU A 10 -11.59 33.31 4.42
C LEU A 10 -10.99 33.93 5.68
N ILE A 11 -9.83 33.43 6.09
CA ILE A 11 -9.18 33.77 7.35
C ILE A 11 -7.91 34.59 7.10
N ALA A 12 -7.74 35.67 7.84
CA ALA A 12 -6.47 36.39 7.96
C ALA A 12 -5.64 35.79 9.12
N ASP A 13 -4.54 35.09 8.81
CA ASP A 13 -3.70 34.32 9.76
C ASP A 13 -2.27 34.20 9.22
N ASP A 14 -1.41 35.20 9.49
CA ASP A 14 -0.04 35.35 8.91
C ASP A 14 -0.01 35.13 7.38
N GLY A 15 -1.00 35.72 6.70
CA GLY A 15 -1.36 35.47 5.30
C GLY A 15 -2.87 35.24 5.17
N VAL A 16 -3.30 34.75 4.01
CA VAL A 16 -4.69 34.31 3.81
C VAL A 16 -4.76 32.78 3.91
N ALA A 17 -5.82 32.28 4.53
CA ALA A 17 -6.10 30.86 4.60
C ALA A 17 -7.57 30.60 4.28
N ILE A 18 -7.83 29.52 3.55
CA ILE A 18 -9.19 29.06 3.26
C ILE A 18 -9.51 27.95 4.24
N ARG A 19 -10.58 28.10 5.03
CA ARG A 19 -11.06 27.04 5.91
C ARG A 19 -12.33 26.40 5.35
N ASP A 20 -12.24 25.12 5.00
CA ASP A 20 -13.40 24.26 4.73
C ASP A 20 -14.04 23.83 6.04
N THR A 21 -15.33 24.07 6.20
CA THR A 21 -16.07 23.68 7.41
C THR A 21 -16.51 22.22 7.39
N GLY A 22 -16.45 21.55 6.23
CA GLY A 22 -17.00 20.21 6.00
C GLY A 22 -18.49 20.20 5.65
N ARG A 23 -19.09 21.37 5.34
CA ARG A 23 -20.53 21.51 5.05
C ARG A 23 -20.99 20.63 3.90
N PHE A 24 -20.20 20.55 2.83
CA PHE A 24 -20.56 19.74 1.65
C PHE A 24 -20.77 18.27 2.06
N ARG A 25 -19.81 17.68 2.78
CA ARG A 25 -19.91 16.31 3.30
C ARG A 25 -21.15 16.08 4.19
N HIS A 26 -21.52 17.08 4.99
CA HIS A 26 -22.76 17.01 5.79
C HIS A 26 -24.02 16.98 4.92
N ILE A 27 -24.05 17.73 3.82
CA ILE A 27 -25.15 17.68 2.85
C ILE A 27 -25.23 16.31 2.16
N LEU A 28 -24.09 15.72 1.77
CA LEU A 28 -24.05 14.36 1.18
C LEU A 28 -24.68 13.31 2.11
N GLN A 29 -24.44 13.40 3.42
CA GLN A 29 -24.99 12.46 4.40
C GLN A 29 -26.52 12.50 4.51
N ARG A 30 -27.16 13.56 4.02
CA ARG A 30 -28.62 13.74 4.03
C ARG A 30 -29.28 13.29 2.73
N MET A 31 -28.50 13.09 1.66
CA MET A 31 -28.99 12.60 0.37
C MET A 31 -29.33 11.12 0.45
N ARG A 32 -30.29 10.67 -0.38
CA ARG A 32 -30.81 9.30 -0.34
C ARG A 32 -29.79 8.29 -0.88
N GLN A 33 -29.19 8.61 -2.02
CA GLN A 33 -28.17 7.79 -2.68
C GLN A 33 -27.16 8.71 -3.41
N PRO A 34 -26.17 9.27 -2.69
CA PRO A 34 -25.21 10.24 -3.23
C PRO A 34 -24.43 9.77 -4.47
N SER A 35 -24.26 8.47 -4.65
CA SER A 35 -23.52 7.88 -5.79
C SER A 35 -24.28 7.93 -7.11
N VAL A 36 -25.61 8.07 -7.08
CA VAL A 36 -26.48 8.10 -8.28
C VAL A 36 -27.32 9.37 -8.37
N GLN A 37 -27.14 10.32 -7.44
CA GLN A 37 -27.71 11.65 -7.51
C GLN A 37 -26.68 12.62 -8.10
N PHE A 38 -27.12 13.52 -8.99
CA PHE A 38 -26.29 14.47 -9.76
C PHE A 38 -26.69 15.90 -9.42
N PRO A 39 -26.09 16.52 -8.39
CA PRO A 39 -26.52 17.83 -7.92
C PRO A 39 -26.29 18.94 -8.95
N GLN A 40 -27.23 19.88 -9.02
CA GLN A 40 -27.10 21.12 -9.77
C GLN A 40 -26.72 22.26 -8.82
N LEU A 41 -25.75 23.09 -9.20
CA LEU A 41 -25.25 24.17 -8.38
C LEU A 41 -25.59 25.52 -8.99
N VAL A 42 -26.36 26.31 -8.24
CA VAL A 42 -26.73 27.67 -8.61
C VAL A 42 -26.11 28.64 -7.61
N HIS A 43 -25.33 29.60 -8.11
CA HIS A 43 -24.52 30.49 -7.29
C HIS A 43 -25.09 31.89 -7.29
N PHE A 44 -25.53 32.35 -6.12
CA PHE A 44 -26.03 33.69 -5.89
C PHE A 44 -24.88 34.59 -5.41
N ILE A 45 -24.65 35.68 -6.14
CA ILE A 45 -23.58 36.64 -5.87
C ILE A 45 -24.20 38.03 -5.70
N GLY A 46 -24.09 38.56 -4.50
CA GLY A 46 -24.62 39.88 -4.14
C GLY A 46 -24.72 40.06 -2.62
N THR A 47 -25.43 41.09 -2.22
CA THR A 47 -25.65 41.47 -0.83
C THR A 47 -27.16 41.48 -0.53
N THR A 48 -27.80 42.66 -0.49
CA THR A 48 -29.16 42.85 0.04
C THR A 48 -30.25 42.40 -0.92
N ALA A 49 -30.18 42.77 -2.20
CA ALA A 49 -31.16 42.37 -3.20
C ALA A 49 -31.10 40.85 -3.46
N LYS A 50 -29.89 40.31 -3.49
CA LYS A 50 -29.65 38.86 -3.56
C LYS A 50 -30.26 38.11 -2.36
N ASP A 51 -30.12 38.63 -1.13
CA ASP A 51 -30.72 38.02 0.07
C ASP A 51 -32.25 38.02 0.01
N GLU A 52 -32.85 39.09 -0.53
CA GLU A 52 -34.30 39.17 -0.74
C GLU A 52 -34.78 38.15 -1.78
N ALA A 53 -34.07 38.04 -2.91
CA ALA A 53 -34.36 37.06 -3.94
C ALA A 53 -34.32 35.62 -3.41
N LEU A 54 -33.27 35.26 -2.66
CA LEU A 54 -33.15 33.93 -2.03
C LEU A 54 -34.33 33.62 -1.10
N ARG A 55 -34.77 34.60 -0.30
CA ARG A 55 -35.91 34.45 0.61
C ARG A 55 -37.23 34.25 -0.14
N LYS A 56 -37.47 34.98 -1.23
CA LYS A 56 -38.70 34.88 -2.03
C LYS A 56 -38.74 33.61 -2.90
N LEU A 57 -37.62 33.19 -3.49
CA LEU A 57 -37.58 32.09 -4.47
C LEU A 57 -37.66 30.68 -3.82
N PHE A 58 -37.01 30.50 -2.66
CA PHE A 58 -36.81 29.16 -2.07
C PHE A 58 -37.31 29.03 -0.62
N SER A 59 -37.99 30.06 -0.09
CA SER A 59 -38.87 30.01 1.09
C SER A 59 -38.36 29.13 2.25
N SER A 60 -37.13 29.36 2.75
CA SER A 60 -36.54 28.59 3.86
C SER A 60 -36.20 29.46 5.07
N SER A 61 -36.45 28.94 6.27
CA SER A 61 -36.07 29.56 7.54
C SER A 61 -34.56 29.76 7.69
N SER A 62 -33.75 28.99 6.96
CA SER A 62 -32.28 29.07 6.98
C SER A 62 -31.74 30.38 6.38
N PHE A 63 -32.52 31.08 5.55
CA PHE A 63 -32.14 32.33 4.90
C PHE A 63 -32.45 33.58 5.75
N ARG A 64 -32.90 33.42 7.01
CA ARG A 64 -33.25 34.54 7.91
C ARG A 64 -32.11 35.02 8.82
N TYR A 65 -30.95 34.35 8.80
CA TYR A 65 -29.84 34.64 9.71
C TYR A 65 -28.76 35.52 9.04
N LYS A 66 -28.25 36.53 9.75
CA LYS A 66 -27.19 37.45 9.27
C LYS A 66 -25.91 36.70 8.92
N ARG A 67 -25.37 36.87 7.71
CA ARG A 67 -24.14 36.22 7.20
C ARG A 67 -22.89 36.64 8.00
N SER A 68 -21.92 35.74 8.10
CA SER A 68 -20.57 36.04 8.61
C SER A 68 -19.75 36.77 7.53
N PRO A 69 -19.13 37.94 7.80
CA PRO A 69 -18.57 38.85 6.79
C PRO A 69 -17.57 38.24 5.79
N GLY A 70 -16.87 37.16 6.17
CA GLY A 70 -15.89 36.44 5.35
C GLY A 70 -16.25 34.96 5.05
N ALA A 71 -17.55 34.60 5.04
CA ALA A 71 -17.99 33.23 4.76
C ALA A 71 -18.76 33.09 3.44
N VAL A 72 -18.58 31.94 2.79
CA VAL A 72 -19.43 31.44 1.69
C VAL A 72 -20.37 30.39 2.27
N ASP A 73 -21.68 30.55 2.09
CA ASP A 73 -22.68 29.61 2.57
C ASP A 73 -23.06 28.56 1.50
N LEU A 74 -23.46 27.37 1.93
CA LEU A 74 -23.95 26.30 1.05
C LEU A 74 -25.26 25.74 1.59
N HIS A 75 -26.31 25.92 0.80
CA HIS A 75 -27.67 25.51 1.12
C HIS A 75 -28.13 24.39 0.19
N ILE A 76 -28.99 23.51 0.71
CA ILE A 76 -29.69 22.52 -0.09
C ILE A 76 -31.17 22.86 -0.14
N HIS A 77 -31.76 22.82 -1.33
CA HIS A 77 -33.19 22.99 -1.50
C HIS A 77 -33.89 21.72 -1.00
N GLY A 78 -34.49 21.81 0.20
CA GLY A 78 -35.09 20.67 0.90
C GLY A 78 -36.01 19.81 0.03
N PRO A 79 -36.94 20.38 -0.76
CA PRO A 79 -37.83 19.60 -1.62
C PRO A 79 -37.15 18.78 -2.70
N SER A 80 -35.94 19.15 -3.16
CA SER A 80 -35.21 18.39 -4.18
C SER A 80 -34.19 17.41 -3.60
N LEU A 81 -34.06 17.30 -2.27
CA LEU A 81 -33.09 16.39 -1.63
C LEU A 81 -33.23 14.93 -2.08
N GLY A 82 -34.46 14.49 -2.37
CA GLY A 82 -34.77 13.14 -2.81
C GLY A 82 -34.84 12.94 -4.33
N SER A 83 -34.66 13.98 -5.15
CA SER A 83 -34.68 13.85 -6.62
C SER A 83 -33.32 13.36 -7.13
N ASP A 84 -33.31 12.86 -8.37
CA ASP A 84 -32.06 12.46 -9.05
C ASP A 84 -31.09 13.63 -9.21
N ASN A 85 -31.62 14.85 -9.35
CA ASN A 85 -30.85 16.07 -9.52
C ASN A 85 -31.19 17.07 -8.41
N PRO A 86 -30.60 16.92 -7.20
CA PRO A 86 -30.87 17.82 -6.09
C PRO A 86 -30.29 19.22 -6.39
N LEU A 87 -31.00 20.26 -5.95
CA LEU A 87 -30.59 21.65 -6.18
C LEU A 87 -29.81 22.17 -4.97
N ILE A 88 -28.57 22.59 -5.22
CA ILE A 88 -27.65 23.18 -4.24
C ILE A 88 -27.48 24.66 -4.57
N LEU A 89 -27.60 25.51 -3.55
CA LEU A 89 -27.53 26.96 -3.67
C LEU A 89 -26.24 27.45 -3.00
N LEU A 90 -25.37 28.06 -3.79
CA LEU A 90 -24.12 28.67 -3.35
C LEU A 90 -24.35 30.14 -2.98
N ASP A 91 -24.02 30.42 -1.73
CA ASP A 91 -24.30 31.61 -0.94
C ASP A 91 -23.16 32.66 -0.83
N SER A 92 -22.90 33.65 -1.71
CA SER A 92 -21.66 34.48 -1.61
C SER A 92 -21.82 36.01 -1.61
N ASN A 93 -20.84 36.73 -1.05
CA ASN A 93 -20.73 38.20 -1.12
C ASN A 93 -19.49 38.53 -1.97
N PRO A 94 -19.61 39.24 -3.11
CA PRO A 94 -18.46 39.59 -3.93
C PRO A 94 -17.49 40.56 -3.23
N PHE A 95 -17.94 41.30 -2.22
CA PHE A 95 -17.14 42.29 -1.49
C PHE A 95 -16.63 41.78 -0.13
N MET A 96 -16.63 40.47 0.10
CA MET A 96 -16.12 39.92 1.36
C MET A 96 -14.61 40.14 1.50
N GLU A 97 -14.11 40.22 2.73
CA GLU A 97 -12.68 40.32 3.00
C GLU A 97 -12.24 39.20 3.96
N PRO A 98 -10.96 38.76 3.91
CA PRO A 98 -10.42 37.85 4.91
C PRO A 98 -10.61 38.41 6.32
N CYS A 99 -11.23 37.63 7.20
CA CYS A 99 -11.54 38.05 8.57
C CYS A 99 -10.66 37.31 9.59
N PRO A 100 -10.37 37.91 10.76
CA PRO A 100 -9.72 37.21 11.85
C PRO A 100 -10.50 35.96 12.28
N ARG A 101 -9.77 34.90 12.64
CA ARG A 101 -10.32 33.58 12.99
C ARG A 101 -11.42 33.63 14.06
N ASN A 102 -11.34 34.55 15.01
CA ASN A 102 -12.28 34.69 16.13
C ASN A 102 -13.66 35.22 15.74
N GLN A 103 -13.81 35.80 14.54
CA GLN A 103 -15.10 36.26 14.02
C GLN A 103 -15.94 35.11 13.44
N PHE A 104 -15.34 33.94 13.23
CA PHE A 104 -15.99 32.78 12.67
C PHE A 104 -16.45 31.79 13.73
N ARG A 105 -17.54 31.09 13.43
CA ARG A 105 -17.92 29.90 14.20
C ARG A 105 -16.87 28.81 13.99
N SER A 106 -16.48 28.18 15.08
CA SER A 106 -15.62 27.00 15.04
C SER A 106 -16.46 25.76 14.78
N TYR A 107 -16.15 25.03 13.71
CA TYR A 107 -16.75 23.73 13.42
C TYR A 107 -15.71 22.63 13.64
N ARG A 108 -16.09 21.58 14.36
CA ARG A 108 -15.20 20.43 14.62
C ARG A 108 -15.03 19.65 13.32
N GLY A 109 -13.78 19.43 12.91
CA GLY A 109 -13.45 18.80 11.62
C GLY A 109 -13.25 19.79 10.46
N ALA A 110 -13.35 21.10 10.71
CA ALA A 110 -12.96 22.10 9.73
C ALA A 110 -11.46 21.98 9.40
N LYS A 111 -11.13 21.98 8.11
CA LYS A 111 -9.75 21.90 7.60
C LYS A 111 -9.32 23.26 7.11
N GLN A 112 -8.13 23.70 7.53
CA GLN A 112 -7.53 24.96 7.08
C GLN A 112 -6.48 24.66 6.02
N HIS A 113 -6.59 25.35 4.89
CA HIS A 113 -5.68 25.32 3.76
C HIS A 113 -4.96 26.67 3.73
N ARG A 114 -3.65 26.67 4.00
CA ARG A 114 -2.83 27.88 3.83
C ARG A 114 -2.70 28.15 2.33
N THR A 115 -2.79 29.42 1.95
CA THR A 115 -2.63 29.82 0.56
C THR A 115 -1.20 30.26 0.28
N ASP A 116 -0.62 29.80 -0.83
CA ASP A 116 0.70 30.24 -1.30
C ASP A 116 0.59 31.42 -2.29
N TRP A 117 -0.46 32.21 -2.14
CA TRP A 117 -0.73 33.35 -3.02
C TRP A 117 0.26 34.48 -2.73
N LEU A 118 0.79 35.10 -3.78
CA LEU A 118 1.61 36.31 -3.67
C LEU A 118 0.82 37.45 -2.98
N PRO A 119 1.46 38.52 -2.50
CA PRO A 119 0.75 39.67 -1.95
C PRO A 119 -0.19 40.27 -3.00
N LEU A 120 -1.49 40.13 -2.78
CA LEU A 120 -2.54 40.61 -3.69
C LEU A 120 -3.19 41.88 -3.14
N SER A 121 -3.82 42.66 -4.02
CA SER A 121 -4.66 43.79 -3.62
C SER A 121 -5.87 43.33 -2.78
N ALA A 122 -6.42 44.26 -1.98
CA ALA A 122 -7.67 44.03 -1.28
C ALA A 122 -8.78 43.62 -2.28
N GLY A 123 -9.54 42.57 -1.94
CA GLY A 123 -10.61 42.00 -2.80
C GLY A 123 -10.17 40.88 -3.75
N ALA A 124 -8.92 40.83 -4.20
CA ALA A 124 -8.46 39.82 -5.17
C ALA A 124 -8.59 38.36 -4.66
N HIS A 125 -8.49 38.17 -3.35
CA HIS A 125 -8.67 36.87 -2.69
C HIS A 125 -10.04 36.25 -2.97
N VAL A 126 -11.10 37.07 -2.99
CA VAL A 126 -12.46 36.62 -3.27
C VAL A 126 -12.62 36.33 -4.74
N ASP A 127 -12.09 37.19 -5.60
CA ASP A 127 -12.17 36.97 -7.05
C ASP A 127 -11.46 35.68 -7.46
N ILE A 128 -10.31 35.36 -6.85
CA ILE A 128 -9.63 34.07 -7.01
C ILE A 128 -10.52 32.94 -6.48
N LEU A 129 -11.07 33.05 -5.27
CA LEU A 129 -11.93 32.01 -4.70
C LEU A 129 -13.15 31.71 -5.60
N LEU A 130 -13.82 32.75 -6.09
CA LEU A 130 -14.99 32.62 -6.95
C LEU A 130 -14.58 32.03 -8.30
N ALA A 131 -13.66 32.69 -9.01
CA ALA A 131 -13.32 32.36 -10.39
C ALA A 131 -12.53 31.05 -10.52
N ARG A 132 -11.63 30.76 -9.57
CA ARG A 132 -10.69 29.63 -9.65
C ARG A 132 -11.17 28.37 -8.93
N LEU A 133 -12.06 28.50 -7.94
CA LEU A 133 -12.60 27.36 -7.19
C LEU A 133 -14.10 27.16 -7.39
N LEU A 134 -14.95 28.13 -7.03
CA LEU A 134 -16.40 27.90 -6.98
C LEU A 134 -17.02 27.74 -8.38
N PHE A 135 -16.59 28.55 -9.36
CA PHE A 135 -17.12 28.50 -10.72
C PHE A 135 -16.82 27.18 -11.45
N LEU A 136 -15.86 26.38 -10.97
CA LEU A 136 -15.60 25.03 -11.50
C LEU A 136 -16.83 24.12 -11.42
N PHE A 137 -17.63 24.32 -10.37
CA PHE A 137 -18.74 23.44 -10.00
C PHE A 137 -20.11 24.06 -10.23
N THR A 138 -20.16 25.37 -10.49
CA THR A 138 -21.39 26.10 -10.73
C THR A 138 -21.95 25.83 -12.12
N ASP A 139 -23.27 25.67 -12.21
CA ASP A 139 -24.02 25.60 -13.48
C ASP A 139 -24.49 27.00 -13.91
N VAL A 140 -25.07 27.75 -12.97
CA VAL A 140 -25.64 29.08 -13.22
C VAL A 140 -25.17 30.05 -12.14
N ILE A 141 -24.59 31.17 -12.55
CA ILE A 141 -24.20 32.28 -11.70
C ILE A 141 -25.25 33.38 -11.82
N LEU A 142 -25.85 33.77 -10.70
CA LEU A 142 -26.71 34.94 -10.61
C LEU A 142 -25.92 36.10 -10.00
N LEU A 143 -25.67 37.12 -10.81
CA LEU A 143 -24.97 38.33 -10.40
C LEU A 143 -25.96 39.47 -10.23
N PHE A 144 -26.22 39.87 -8.99
CA PHE A 144 -27.24 40.89 -8.68
C PHE A 144 -26.66 42.29 -8.85
N ALA A 145 -26.93 42.91 -9.99
CA ALA A 145 -26.44 44.26 -10.32
C ALA A 145 -26.94 45.34 -9.34
N HIS A 146 -28.11 45.12 -8.72
CA HIS A 146 -28.67 45.95 -7.65
C HIS A 146 -27.72 46.17 -6.47
N ASP A 147 -26.85 45.20 -6.22
CA ASP A 147 -25.95 45.20 -5.07
C ASP A 147 -24.57 45.82 -5.40
N PHE A 148 -24.38 46.32 -6.63
CA PHE A 148 -23.17 47.00 -7.08
C PHE A 148 -23.40 48.52 -7.17
N PRO A 149 -22.34 49.36 -7.02
CA PRO A 149 -22.49 50.81 -7.13
C PRO A 149 -22.97 51.25 -8.51
N SER A 150 -22.51 50.59 -9.57
CA SER A 150 -22.92 50.85 -10.96
C SER A 150 -22.90 49.57 -11.81
N LEU A 151 -23.51 49.64 -13.00
CA LEU A 151 -23.44 48.56 -14.00
C LEU A 151 -22.02 48.39 -14.57
N GLU A 152 -21.22 49.46 -14.63
CA GLU A 152 -19.81 49.40 -15.04
C GLU A 152 -18.96 48.58 -14.06
N ASP A 153 -19.26 48.64 -12.76
CA ASP A 153 -18.57 47.83 -11.74
C ASP A 153 -18.85 46.33 -11.92
N VAL A 154 -20.07 45.98 -12.34
CA VAL A 154 -20.44 44.59 -12.68
C VAL A 154 -19.59 44.09 -13.84
N VAL A 155 -19.50 44.86 -14.92
CA VAL A 155 -18.68 44.50 -16.09
C VAL A 155 -17.19 44.46 -15.75
N THR A 156 -16.71 45.44 -14.97
CA THR A 156 -15.32 45.48 -14.50
C THR A 156 -14.98 44.22 -13.72
N ARG A 157 -15.87 43.76 -12.84
CA ARG A 157 -15.68 42.53 -12.07
C ARG A 157 -15.71 41.28 -12.94
N LEU A 158 -16.64 41.19 -13.90
CA LEU A 158 -16.63 40.13 -14.91
C LEU A 158 -15.29 40.12 -15.68
N GLY A 159 -14.77 41.30 -16.02
CA GLY A 159 -13.46 41.46 -16.66
C GLY A 159 -12.30 40.99 -15.77
N VAL A 160 -12.35 41.21 -14.45
CA VAL A 160 -11.37 40.65 -13.50
C VAL A 160 -11.40 39.12 -13.51
N TRP A 161 -12.59 38.52 -13.41
CA TRP A 161 -12.72 37.06 -13.46
C TRP A 161 -12.27 36.48 -14.82
N ALA A 162 -12.56 37.19 -15.91
CA ALA A 162 -12.10 36.83 -17.25
C ALA A 162 -10.56 36.87 -17.36
N LYS A 163 -9.91 37.90 -16.79
CA LYS A 163 -8.44 38.03 -16.75
C LYS A 163 -7.75 36.99 -15.88
N LEU A 164 -8.40 36.49 -14.82
CA LEU A 164 -7.91 35.34 -14.05
C LEU A 164 -7.90 34.04 -14.88
N GLY A 165 -8.59 34.03 -16.02
CA GLY A 165 -8.59 32.96 -16.99
C GLY A 165 -9.34 31.72 -16.54
N SER A 166 -9.49 30.77 -17.46
CA SER A 166 -10.22 29.52 -17.20
C SER A 166 -9.61 28.73 -16.04
N ALA A 167 -10.45 28.40 -15.06
CA ALA A 167 -10.08 27.59 -13.92
C ALA A 167 -9.92 26.09 -14.22
N SER A 168 -10.34 25.61 -15.39
CA SER A 168 -10.33 24.19 -15.69
C SER A 168 -9.87 23.86 -17.11
N THR A 169 -9.32 22.66 -17.28
CA THR A 169 -8.87 22.15 -18.59
C THR A 169 -9.99 21.53 -19.43
N LEU A 170 -11.21 21.42 -18.90
CA LEU A 170 -12.37 20.91 -19.63
C LEU A 170 -12.88 21.92 -20.68
N LEU A 171 -13.80 21.50 -21.55
CA LEU A 171 -14.33 22.33 -22.64
C LEU A 171 -15.01 23.62 -22.16
N SER A 172 -14.91 24.70 -22.94
CA SER A 172 -15.57 25.98 -22.62
C SER A 172 -17.10 25.89 -22.61
N THR A 173 -17.69 24.90 -23.29
CA THR A 173 -19.13 24.67 -23.32
C THR A 173 -19.72 24.25 -21.97
N ILE A 174 -18.92 23.64 -21.08
CA ILE A 174 -19.39 23.21 -19.75
C ILE A 174 -19.21 24.27 -18.66
N ARG A 175 -18.73 25.46 -19.04
CA ARG A 175 -18.54 26.60 -18.13
C ARG A 175 -19.89 27.12 -17.63
N PRO A 176 -19.92 27.78 -16.46
CA PRO A 176 -21.16 28.33 -15.93
C PRO A 176 -21.77 29.37 -16.88
N LYS A 177 -23.10 29.40 -16.92
CA LYS A 177 -23.87 30.51 -17.52
C LYS A 177 -24.00 31.64 -16.50
N VAL A 178 -23.88 32.88 -16.93
CA VAL A 178 -24.04 34.06 -16.07
C VAL A 178 -25.35 34.75 -16.40
N LEU A 179 -26.18 34.96 -15.38
CA LEU A 179 -27.40 35.75 -15.44
C LEU A 179 -27.22 37.01 -14.60
N ILE A 180 -27.11 38.17 -15.24
CA ILE A 180 -26.99 39.47 -14.59
C ILE A 180 -28.41 39.96 -14.27
N ILE A 181 -28.72 40.07 -12.98
CA ILE A 181 -30.04 40.49 -12.50
C ILE A 181 -30.08 42.00 -12.38
N VAL A 182 -30.70 42.66 -13.37
CA VAL A 182 -30.77 44.12 -13.50
C VAL A 182 -32.10 44.67 -12.97
N PRO A 183 -32.13 45.91 -12.46
CA PRO A 183 -33.36 46.57 -12.01
C PRO A 183 -34.42 46.66 -13.12
N GLY A 184 -35.69 46.52 -12.74
CA GLY A 184 -36.83 46.55 -13.66
C GLY A 184 -36.96 47.84 -14.48
N ASP A 185 -36.43 48.95 -13.96
CA ASP A 185 -36.62 50.30 -14.49
C ASP A 185 -35.40 50.80 -15.29
N ALA A 186 -34.38 49.95 -15.49
CA ALA A 186 -33.14 50.34 -16.17
C ALA A 186 -33.35 50.46 -17.70
N SER A 187 -33.21 51.68 -18.23
CA SER A 187 -33.23 51.99 -19.67
C SER A 187 -31.93 51.61 -20.42
N GLU A 188 -30.92 51.08 -19.72
CA GLU A 188 -29.53 50.97 -20.17
C GLU A 188 -29.10 49.57 -20.69
N ASN A 189 -30.03 48.72 -21.15
CA ASN A 189 -29.68 47.38 -21.66
C ASN A 189 -28.64 47.42 -22.80
N LEU A 190 -28.73 48.42 -23.70
CA LEU A 190 -27.82 48.55 -24.83
C LEU A 190 -26.37 48.84 -24.38
N HIS A 191 -26.19 49.51 -23.24
CA HIS A 191 -24.88 49.91 -22.74
C HIS A 191 -24.12 48.73 -22.11
N ILE A 192 -24.80 47.89 -21.32
CA ILE A 192 -24.21 46.66 -20.76
C ILE A 192 -23.80 45.69 -21.88
N GLU A 193 -24.67 45.48 -22.87
CA GLU A 193 -24.37 44.59 -23.99
C GLU A 193 -23.16 45.07 -24.79
N THR A 194 -23.04 46.39 -24.99
CA THR A 194 -21.86 47.00 -25.65
C THR A 194 -20.58 46.86 -24.81
N LEU A 195 -20.68 47.03 -23.48
CA LEU A 195 -19.54 46.87 -22.56
C LEU A 195 -19.08 45.40 -22.45
N ILE A 196 -20.00 44.44 -22.50
CA ILE A 196 -19.70 43.00 -22.57
C ILE A 196 -19.03 42.65 -23.90
N GLN A 197 -19.47 43.24 -25.02
CA GLN A 197 -18.83 43.06 -26.33
C GLN A 197 -17.35 43.48 -26.30
N GLY A 198 -16.99 44.53 -25.56
CA GLY A 198 -15.59 44.97 -25.40
C GLY A 198 -14.66 43.95 -24.71
N HIS A 199 -15.21 42.97 -23.99
CA HIS A 199 -14.46 41.92 -23.29
C HIS A 199 -14.81 40.50 -23.78
N GLN A 200 -15.47 40.40 -24.94
CA GLN A 200 -16.14 39.17 -25.36
C GLN A 200 -15.21 37.96 -25.51
N ASP A 201 -13.98 38.16 -25.99
CA ASP A 201 -13.03 37.08 -26.22
C ASP A 201 -12.52 36.45 -24.92
N THR A 202 -12.21 37.27 -23.91
CA THR A 202 -11.75 36.77 -22.59
C THR A 202 -12.91 36.21 -21.75
N ILE A 203 -14.12 36.78 -21.87
CA ILE A 203 -15.32 36.29 -21.16
C ILE A 203 -15.72 34.89 -21.66
N LYS A 204 -15.64 34.62 -22.96
CA LYS A 204 -15.99 33.31 -23.57
C LYS A 204 -15.09 32.15 -23.12
N GLU A 205 -13.90 32.44 -22.61
CA GLU A 205 -13.01 31.39 -22.07
C GLU A 205 -13.47 30.92 -20.68
N VAL A 206 -14.10 31.80 -19.91
CA VAL A 206 -14.48 31.57 -18.50
C VAL A 206 -15.96 31.23 -18.34
N PHE A 207 -16.83 31.77 -19.20
CA PHE A 207 -18.29 31.61 -19.14
C PHE A 207 -18.86 31.09 -20.47
N SER A 208 -19.90 30.26 -20.40
CA SER A 208 -20.55 29.71 -21.61
C SER A 208 -21.53 30.69 -22.25
N SER A 209 -22.27 31.44 -21.43
CA SER A 209 -23.07 32.60 -21.86
C SER A 209 -23.13 33.66 -20.75
N VAL A 210 -23.38 34.91 -21.15
CA VAL A 210 -23.69 36.02 -20.25
C VAL A 210 -24.96 36.67 -20.74
N GLU A 211 -26.00 36.65 -19.91
CA GLU A 211 -27.35 37.10 -20.24
C GLU A 211 -27.86 38.06 -19.16
N THR A 212 -28.80 38.93 -19.50
CA THR A 212 -29.42 39.87 -18.56
C THR A 212 -30.85 39.45 -18.26
N PHE A 213 -31.29 39.62 -17.00
CA PHE A 213 -32.67 39.35 -16.59
C PHE A 213 -33.20 40.49 -15.72
N ARG A 214 -34.37 41.02 -16.07
CA ARG A 214 -35.01 42.10 -15.31
C ARG A 214 -35.78 41.54 -14.12
N TRP A 215 -35.42 41.98 -12.94
CA TRP A 215 -36.14 41.65 -11.71
C TRP A 215 -36.04 42.81 -10.73
N SER A 216 -37.07 43.03 -9.92
CA SER A 216 -37.05 44.04 -8.86
C SER A 216 -37.51 43.38 -7.56
N PRO A 217 -36.88 43.72 -6.41
CA PRO A 217 -37.33 43.25 -5.10
C PRO A 217 -38.80 43.56 -4.84
N ASP A 218 -39.32 44.70 -5.29
CA ASP A 218 -40.71 45.14 -5.08
C ASP A 218 -41.65 44.76 -6.25
N GLY A 219 -41.14 43.97 -7.20
CA GLY A 219 -41.90 43.57 -8.39
C GLY A 219 -43.04 42.57 -8.13
N PRO A 220 -43.95 42.40 -9.10
CA PRO A 220 -45.08 41.46 -8.99
C PRO A 220 -44.63 40.01 -8.74
N GLY A 221 -45.44 39.20 -8.04
CA GLY A 221 -45.12 37.79 -7.80
C GLY A 221 -44.83 36.97 -9.08
N ALA A 222 -45.45 37.35 -10.20
CA ALA A 222 -45.22 36.75 -11.52
C ALA A 222 -43.77 36.90 -12.00
N THR A 223 -43.10 38.02 -11.74
CA THR A 223 -41.68 38.22 -12.15
C THR A 223 -40.73 37.38 -11.30
N THR A 224 -41.08 37.13 -10.04
CA THR A 224 -40.33 36.23 -9.17
C THR A 224 -40.49 34.77 -9.59
N SER A 225 -41.69 34.35 -10.03
CA SER A 225 -41.88 33.03 -10.65
C SER A 225 -41.07 32.90 -11.94
N ALA A 226 -41.13 33.90 -12.81
CA ALA A 226 -40.37 33.90 -14.06
C ALA A 226 -38.86 33.81 -13.84
N LEU A 227 -38.32 34.50 -12.81
CA LEU A 227 -36.91 34.36 -12.44
C LEU A 227 -36.59 32.93 -11.97
N LYS A 228 -37.46 32.32 -11.15
CA LYS A 228 -37.30 30.94 -10.71
C LYS A 228 -37.29 29.97 -11.89
N ASP A 229 -38.23 30.12 -12.82
CA ASP A 229 -38.35 29.28 -14.00
C ASP A 229 -37.14 29.45 -14.93
N SER A 230 -36.64 30.68 -15.09
CA SER A 230 -35.40 30.96 -15.81
C SER A 230 -34.19 30.25 -15.17
N ILE A 231 -34.00 30.36 -13.85
CA ILE A 231 -32.90 29.69 -13.14
C ILE A 231 -32.95 28.18 -13.35
N LEU A 232 -34.13 27.58 -13.16
CA LEU A 232 -34.31 26.13 -13.31
C LEU A 232 -34.14 25.68 -14.77
N GLY A 233 -34.59 26.49 -15.73
CA GLY A 233 -34.37 26.25 -17.15
C GLY A 233 -32.89 26.21 -17.51
N HIS A 234 -32.13 27.24 -17.13
CA HIS A 234 -30.69 27.32 -17.37
C HIS A 234 -29.91 26.20 -16.67
N ALA A 235 -30.26 25.88 -15.43
CA ALA A 235 -29.65 24.76 -14.71
C ALA A 235 -29.96 23.42 -15.40
N GLY A 236 -31.20 23.24 -15.89
CA GLY A 236 -31.62 22.07 -16.66
C GLY A 236 -30.88 21.93 -17.99
N ASP A 237 -30.62 23.02 -18.69
CA ASP A 237 -29.81 23.03 -19.92
C ASP A 237 -28.36 22.66 -19.62
N MET A 238 -27.76 23.25 -18.58
CA MET A 238 -26.39 22.91 -18.19
C MET A 238 -26.24 21.47 -17.77
N LEU A 239 -27.26 20.88 -17.14
CA LEU A 239 -27.27 19.45 -16.84
C LEU A 239 -27.19 18.60 -18.11
N LYS A 240 -27.92 18.95 -19.18
CA LYS A 240 -27.84 18.26 -20.48
C LYS A 240 -26.46 18.42 -21.10
N VAL A 241 -25.91 19.64 -21.10
CA VAL A 241 -24.57 19.95 -21.65
C VAL A 241 -23.48 19.18 -20.91
N ARG A 242 -23.50 19.17 -19.57
CA ARG A 242 -22.55 18.40 -18.77
C ARG A 242 -22.68 16.90 -19.05
N ARG A 243 -23.91 16.38 -19.19
CA ARG A 243 -24.15 14.97 -19.52
C ARG A 243 -23.57 14.59 -20.88
N SER A 244 -23.84 15.38 -21.93
CA SER A 244 -23.37 15.09 -23.29
C SER A 244 -21.84 15.13 -23.42
N ASN A 245 -21.17 15.86 -22.53
CA ASN A 245 -19.71 15.98 -22.51
C ASN A 245 -19.05 15.09 -21.43
N GLY A 246 -19.78 14.17 -20.80
CA GLY A 246 -19.23 13.29 -19.76
C GLY A 246 -18.66 14.04 -18.55
N CYS A 247 -19.25 15.19 -18.20
CA CYS A 247 -18.83 16.08 -17.11
C CYS A 247 -19.95 16.32 -16.08
N LEU A 248 -20.97 15.45 -16.06
CA LEU A 248 -22.03 15.46 -15.05
C LEU A 248 -21.60 14.58 -13.87
N PHE A 249 -21.21 15.20 -12.77
CA PHE A 249 -20.65 14.51 -11.61
C PHE A 249 -21.74 14.07 -10.64
N SER A 250 -21.62 12.84 -10.12
CA SER A 250 -22.44 12.41 -8.98
C SER A 250 -22.11 13.25 -7.74
N ALA A 251 -22.97 13.22 -6.72
CA ALA A 251 -22.72 13.99 -5.49
C ALA A 251 -21.41 13.59 -4.80
N ILE A 252 -21.04 12.31 -4.85
CA ILE A 252 -19.76 11.83 -4.30
C ILE A 252 -18.57 12.33 -5.11
N HIS A 253 -18.64 12.30 -6.44
CA HIS A 253 -17.56 12.80 -7.31
C HIS A 253 -17.41 14.30 -7.21
N LEU A 254 -18.53 15.01 -7.06
CA LEU A 254 -18.55 16.46 -6.92
C LEU A 254 -17.86 16.92 -5.63
N GLU A 255 -18.12 16.26 -4.49
CA GLU A 255 -17.42 16.56 -3.24
C GLU A 255 -15.92 16.20 -3.31
N ALA A 256 -15.58 15.06 -3.93
CA ALA A 256 -14.19 14.65 -4.12
C ALA A 256 -13.42 15.65 -5.00
N PHE A 257 -13.98 16.06 -6.15
CA PHE A 257 -13.37 17.07 -7.01
C PHE A 257 -13.29 18.43 -6.31
N TYR A 258 -14.30 18.81 -5.52
CA TYR A 258 -14.24 20.05 -4.72
C TYR A 258 -13.06 20.04 -3.75
N GLN A 259 -12.82 18.93 -3.05
CA GLN A 259 -11.68 18.79 -2.14
C GLN A 259 -10.34 18.87 -2.88
N CYS A 260 -10.21 18.16 -4.01
CA CYS A 260 -9.01 18.25 -4.85
C CYS A 260 -8.78 19.66 -5.40
N ALA A 261 -9.83 20.33 -5.88
CA ALA A 261 -9.75 21.68 -6.43
C ALA A 261 -9.45 22.72 -5.34
N LEU A 262 -9.97 22.54 -4.13
CA LEU A 262 -9.66 23.41 -2.98
C LEU A 262 -8.17 23.31 -2.61
N GLY A 263 -7.64 22.08 -2.52
CA GLY A 263 -6.21 21.86 -2.28
C GLY A 263 -5.34 22.47 -3.39
N HIS A 264 -5.69 22.25 -4.65
CA HIS A 264 -5.02 22.84 -5.81
C HIS A 264 -5.04 24.37 -5.75
N THR A 265 -6.21 24.98 -5.59
CA THR A 265 -6.38 26.44 -5.62
C THR A 265 -5.67 27.14 -4.47
N ALA A 266 -5.60 26.49 -3.30
CA ALA A 266 -4.84 27.01 -2.17
C ALA A 266 -3.33 27.10 -2.50
N GLN A 267 -2.79 26.12 -3.22
CA GLN A 267 -1.36 26.07 -3.58
C GLN A 267 -1.04 26.90 -4.84
N THR A 268 -1.90 26.87 -5.86
CA THR A 268 -1.69 27.53 -7.16
C THR A 268 -3.03 27.99 -7.73
N PHE A 269 -3.09 29.25 -8.16
CA PHE A 269 -4.24 29.78 -8.88
C PHE A 269 -3.92 30.18 -10.32
N ASP A 270 -2.65 30.21 -10.73
CA ASP A 270 -2.20 30.55 -12.09
C ASP A 270 -2.43 29.41 -13.09
N ARG A 271 -2.59 28.17 -12.62
CA ARG A 271 -2.78 26.98 -13.47
C ARG A 271 -4.19 26.40 -13.36
N PRO A 272 -4.82 25.98 -14.46
CA PRO A 272 -6.14 25.39 -14.43
C PRO A 272 -6.13 24.04 -13.70
N PHE A 273 -7.21 23.76 -12.98
CA PHE A 273 -7.46 22.47 -12.34
C PHE A 273 -7.77 21.39 -13.38
N HIS A 274 -7.10 20.25 -13.26
CA HIS A 274 -7.18 19.16 -14.24
C HIS A 274 -7.96 17.98 -13.69
N PHE A 275 -9.27 17.95 -13.94
CA PHE A 275 -10.21 16.94 -13.40
C PHE A 275 -9.74 15.50 -13.60
N ILE A 276 -9.32 15.13 -14.82
CA ILE A 276 -8.87 13.76 -15.11
C ILE A 276 -7.62 13.40 -14.29
N LYS A 277 -6.62 14.28 -14.19
CA LYS A 277 -5.41 14.01 -13.41
C LYS A 277 -5.70 13.96 -11.90
N ALA A 278 -6.64 14.77 -11.42
CA ALA A 278 -7.06 14.75 -10.01
C ALA A 278 -7.66 13.38 -9.60
N THR A 279 -8.24 12.62 -10.53
CA THR A 279 -8.71 11.25 -10.24
C THR A 279 -7.58 10.24 -10.03
N ARG A 280 -6.34 10.62 -10.33
CA ARG A 280 -5.18 9.73 -10.37
C ARG A 280 -4.12 10.05 -9.32
N LEU A 281 -4.36 10.99 -8.40
CA LEU A 281 -3.39 11.39 -7.37
C LEU A 281 -2.79 10.19 -6.59
N ASP A 282 -3.59 9.16 -6.29
CA ASP A 282 -3.15 7.95 -5.56
C ASP A 282 -2.88 6.73 -6.47
N ASN A 283 -2.82 6.93 -7.78
CA ASN A 283 -2.54 5.91 -8.80
C ASN A 283 -2.07 6.57 -10.12
N GLU A 284 -1.03 7.38 -10.05
CA GLU A 284 -0.46 8.04 -11.23
C GLU A 284 0.14 7.00 -12.20
N ILE A 285 0.30 7.41 -13.46
CA ILE A 285 1.03 6.61 -14.44
C ILE A 285 2.50 7.01 -14.32
N GLU A 286 3.30 6.07 -13.86
CA GLU A 286 4.73 6.26 -13.64
C GLU A 286 5.53 6.09 -14.93
N GLU A 287 6.79 6.53 -14.91
CA GLU A 287 7.71 6.46 -16.05
C GLU A 287 8.03 5.02 -16.50
N ASP A 288 7.87 4.04 -15.61
CA ASP A 288 8.08 2.62 -15.89
C ASP A 288 7.04 2.04 -16.88
N TYR A 289 5.87 2.67 -17.01
CA TYR A 289 4.85 2.30 -18.00
C TYR A 289 5.41 2.33 -19.43
N VAL A 290 6.34 3.25 -19.72
CA VAL A 290 7.03 3.29 -21.02
C VAL A 290 7.78 1.99 -21.25
N ALA A 291 8.56 1.52 -20.27
CA ALA A 291 9.31 0.28 -20.39
C ALA A 291 8.39 -0.94 -20.52
N HIS A 292 7.27 -0.96 -19.81
CA HIS A 292 6.29 -2.05 -19.91
C HIS A 292 5.67 -2.17 -21.29
N VAL A 293 5.22 -1.05 -21.88
CA VAL A 293 4.67 -1.04 -23.23
C VAL A 293 5.74 -1.36 -24.27
N SER A 294 6.96 -0.82 -24.14
CA SER A 294 8.07 -1.13 -25.05
C SER A 294 8.41 -2.62 -25.05
N ASN A 295 8.54 -3.25 -23.87
CA ASN A 295 8.80 -4.68 -23.73
C ASN A 295 7.72 -5.54 -24.43
N PHE A 296 6.44 -5.15 -24.30
CA PHE A 296 5.32 -5.83 -24.96
C PHE A 296 5.38 -5.68 -26.49
N LEU A 297 5.63 -4.46 -26.98
CA LEU A 297 5.74 -4.19 -28.41
C LEU A 297 6.90 -4.93 -29.07
N GLU A 298 8.08 -4.92 -28.44
CA GLU A 298 9.25 -5.66 -28.92
C GLU A 298 8.97 -7.16 -29.07
N GLN A 299 8.29 -7.76 -28.09
CA GLN A 299 7.85 -9.16 -28.18
C GLN A 299 6.83 -9.37 -29.30
N GLY A 300 5.85 -8.47 -29.41
CA GLY A 300 4.86 -8.49 -30.49
C GLY A 300 5.48 -8.44 -31.87
N PHE A 301 6.51 -7.62 -32.07
CA PHE A 301 7.23 -7.51 -33.35
C PHE A 301 8.07 -8.75 -33.64
N LYS A 302 8.75 -9.32 -32.63
CA LYS A 302 9.45 -10.61 -32.76
C LYS A 302 8.50 -11.73 -33.19
N LEU A 303 7.28 -11.74 -32.66
CA LEU A 303 6.22 -12.69 -32.98
C LEU A 303 5.39 -12.31 -34.23
N LYS A 304 5.75 -11.22 -34.93
CA LYS A 304 5.08 -10.71 -36.15
C LYS A 304 3.57 -10.44 -35.96
N VAL A 305 3.17 -10.00 -34.77
CA VAL A 305 1.78 -9.65 -34.47
C VAL A 305 1.38 -8.36 -35.19
N PRO A 306 0.23 -8.31 -35.89
CA PRO A 306 -0.25 -7.09 -36.55
C PRO A 306 -0.43 -5.91 -35.59
N TYR A 307 -0.07 -4.71 -36.04
CA TYR A 307 -0.16 -3.46 -35.26
C TYR A 307 -1.55 -3.20 -34.69
N VAL A 308 -2.62 -3.54 -35.41
CA VAL A 308 -4.00 -3.36 -34.96
C VAL A 308 -4.28 -4.18 -33.69
N HIS A 309 -3.75 -5.40 -33.60
CA HIS A 309 -3.96 -6.26 -32.43
C HIS A 309 -3.10 -5.84 -31.25
N LEU A 310 -1.87 -5.38 -31.49
CA LEU A 310 -1.02 -4.79 -30.44
C LEU A 310 -1.66 -3.52 -29.86
N ALA A 311 -2.18 -2.64 -30.72
CA ALA A 311 -2.88 -1.44 -30.31
C ALA A 311 -4.17 -1.74 -29.53
N GLU A 312 -4.95 -2.73 -29.98
CA GLU A 312 -6.16 -3.19 -29.27
C GLU A 312 -5.83 -3.76 -27.87
N PHE A 313 -4.73 -4.50 -27.75
CA PHE A 313 -4.26 -5.01 -26.46
C PHE A 313 -3.93 -3.86 -25.49
N ILE A 314 -3.06 -2.94 -25.92
CA ILE A 314 -2.67 -1.75 -25.13
C ILE A 314 -3.90 -0.94 -24.74
N ALA A 315 -4.81 -0.69 -25.68
CA ALA A 315 -6.05 0.04 -25.45
C ALA A 315 -6.92 -0.64 -24.37
N SER A 316 -7.03 -1.96 -24.39
CA SER A 316 -7.82 -2.71 -23.40
C SER A 316 -7.19 -2.68 -22.00
N CYS A 317 -5.86 -2.72 -21.89
CA CYS A 317 -5.16 -2.54 -20.61
C CYS A 317 -5.35 -1.11 -20.07
N ASN A 318 -5.22 -0.08 -20.93
CA ASN A 318 -5.41 1.32 -20.56
C ASN A 318 -6.85 1.61 -20.13
N LEU A 319 -7.84 1.03 -20.82
CA LEU A 319 -9.24 1.14 -20.43
C LEU A 319 -9.49 0.50 -19.06
N MET A 320 -8.96 -0.71 -18.83
CA MET A 320 -9.08 -1.40 -17.55
C MET A 320 -8.43 -0.60 -16.41
N ASP A 321 -7.29 0.05 -16.66
CA ASP A 321 -6.65 0.91 -15.66
C ASP A 321 -7.37 2.25 -15.44
N ALA A 322 -7.94 2.83 -16.49
CA ALA A 322 -8.59 4.14 -16.46
C ALA A 322 -10.00 4.13 -15.85
N TYR A 323 -10.73 3.02 -15.95
CA TYR A 323 -12.12 2.91 -15.53
C TYR A 323 -12.35 1.78 -14.50
N PRO A 324 -11.72 1.82 -13.31
CA PRO A 324 -12.06 0.91 -12.23
C PRO A 324 -13.51 1.18 -11.72
N PRO A 325 -14.16 0.22 -11.06
CA PRO A 325 -15.46 0.44 -10.43
C PRO A 325 -15.48 1.67 -9.52
N GLY A 326 -16.51 2.50 -9.64
CA GLY A 326 -16.64 3.78 -8.93
C GLY A 326 -16.04 4.99 -9.67
N MET A 327 -15.22 4.77 -10.70
CA MET A 327 -14.65 5.86 -11.50
C MET A 327 -15.72 6.66 -12.26
N HIS A 328 -15.48 7.97 -12.40
CA HIS A 328 -16.31 8.82 -13.25
C HIS A 328 -16.05 8.52 -14.74
N HIS A 329 -17.13 8.42 -15.51
CA HIS A 329 -17.07 8.01 -16.93
C HIS A 329 -16.74 9.19 -17.85
N PHE A 330 -15.51 9.72 -17.75
CA PHE A 330 -14.99 10.70 -18.70
C PHE A 330 -14.92 10.12 -20.12
N PRO A 331 -15.00 10.95 -21.18
CA PRO A 331 -14.77 10.49 -22.55
C PRO A 331 -13.40 9.83 -22.71
N PRO A 332 -13.30 8.66 -23.36
CA PRO A 332 -12.05 7.90 -23.49
C PRO A 332 -10.97 8.63 -24.31
N HIS A 333 -11.37 9.49 -25.25
CA HIS A 333 -10.48 10.41 -25.94
C HIS A 333 -9.70 11.29 -24.94
N ASP A 334 -10.43 11.97 -24.06
CA ASP A 334 -9.82 12.92 -23.11
C ASP A 334 -8.94 12.20 -22.08
N ILE A 335 -9.35 11.01 -21.65
CA ILE A 335 -8.52 10.13 -20.81
C ILE A 335 -7.22 9.77 -21.52
N TYR A 336 -7.27 9.30 -22.76
CA TYR A 336 -6.08 8.88 -23.50
C TYR A 336 -5.09 10.04 -23.65
N HIS A 337 -5.56 11.21 -24.09
CA HIS A 337 -4.69 12.39 -24.27
C HIS A 337 -4.14 12.94 -22.95
N SER A 338 -4.93 12.90 -21.87
CA SER A 338 -4.53 13.44 -20.56
C SER A 338 -3.56 12.55 -19.80
N LEU A 339 -3.70 11.22 -19.94
CA LEU A 339 -3.01 10.26 -19.09
C LEU A 339 -2.00 9.38 -19.86
N TYR A 340 -2.34 8.86 -21.04
CA TYR A 340 -1.58 7.76 -21.66
C TYR A 340 -0.77 8.16 -22.90
N ARG A 341 -1.23 9.14 -23.66
CA ARG A 341 -0.73 9.43 -25.02
C ARG A 341 0.76 9.75 -25.04
N SER A 342 1.24 10.60 -24.13
CA SER A 342 2.66 10.96 -24.05
C SER A 342 3.55 9.75 -23.82
N PHE A 343 3.17 8.87 -22.87
CA PHE A 343 3.90 7.66 -22.58
C PHE A 343 3.83 6.63 -23.70
N CYS A 344 2.65 6.43 -24.31
CA CYS A 344 2.48 5.52 -25.44
C CYS A 344 3.35 5.95 -26.63
N LEU A 345 3.36 7.25 -26.97
CA LEU A 345 4.21 7.78 -28.04
C LEU A 345 5.70 7.53 -27.77
N ARG A 346 6.14 7.72 -26.53
CA ARG A 346 7.53 7.45 -26.13
C ARG A 346 7.87 5.96 -26.22
N ALA A 347 6.99 5.09 -25.75
CA ALA A 347 7.18 3.64 -25.80
C ALA A 347 7.24 3.13 -27.26
N ILE A 348 6.28 3.53 -28.08
CA ILE A 348 6.24 3.13 -29.50
C ILE A 348 7.49 3.65 -30.24
N LYS A 349 7.96 4.87 -29.94
CA LYS A 349 9.18 5.43 -30.53
C LYS A 349 10.45 4.64 -30.15
N GLN A 350 10.49 4.02 -28.97
CA GLN A 350 11.60 3.15 -28.58
C GLN A 350 11.59 1.82 -29.34
N SER A 351 10.40 1.32 -29.69
CA SER A 351 10.26 0.00 -30.34
C SER A 351 10.19 0.06 -31.88
N VAL A 352 9.98 1.24 -32.49
CA VAL A 352 9.79 1.39 -33.94
C VAL A 352 10.59 2.56 -34.51
N ASN A 353 11.28 2.33 -35.63
CA ASN A 353 12.19 3.30 -36.26
C ASN A 353 11.50 4.33 -37.19
N SER A 354 10.23 4.13 -37.56
CA SER A 354 9.50 4.98 -38.52
C SER A 354 8.48 5.89 -37.83
N THR A 355 8.60 7.20 -38.04
CA THR A 355 7.65 8.22 -37.52
C THR A 355 6.20 7.93 -37.93
N GLY A 356 5.98 7.42 -39.15
CA GLY A 356 4.63 7.09 -39.62
C GLY A 356 3.99 5.95 -38.83
N SER A 357 4.79 4.95 -38.43
CA SER A 357 4.29 3.83 -37.61
C SER A 357 3.98 4.26 -36.17
N VAL A 358 4.74 5.22 -35.62
CA VAL A 358 4.49 5.78 -34.28
C VAL A 358 3.12 6.46 -34.21
N VAL A 359 2.82 7.32 -35.19
CA VAL A 359 1.54 8.02 -35.27
C VAL A 359 0.40 7.01 -35.47
N LEU A 360 0.57 6.07 -36.41
CA LEU A 360 -0.44 5.04 -36.70
C LEU A 360 -0.82 4.22 -35.45
N LEU A 361 0.16 3.66 -34.74
CA LEU A 361 -0.10 2.85 -33.54
C LEU A 361 -0.80 3.65 -32.43
N SER A 362 -0.35 4.89 -32.18
CA SER A 362 -0.96 5.76 -31.17
C SER A 362 -2.43 6.07 -31.51
N THR A 363 -2.73 6.38 -32.77
CA THR A 363 -4.11 6.60 -33.25
C THR A 363 -4.96 5.34 -33.17
N LEU A 364 -4.38 4.16 -33.44
CA LEU A 364 -5.09 2.89 -33.28
C LEU A 364 -5.43 2.61 -31.82
N VAL A 365 -4.50 2.84 -30.88
CA VAL A 365 -4.76 2.66 -29.43
C VAL A 365 -5.95 3.50 -28.99
N GLU A 366 -5.96 4.78 -29.37
CA GLU A 366 -7.08 5.70 -29.09
C GLU A 366 -8.40 5.19 -29.66
N ARG A 367 -8.42 4.81 -30.95
CA ARG A 367 -9.63 4.31 -31.62
C ARG A 367 -10.18 3.04 -30.96
N HIS A 368 -9.30 2.11 -30.58
CA HIS A 368 -9.70 0.90 -29.87
C HIS A 368 -10.20 1.20 -28.46
N MET A 369 -9.60 2.16 -27.76
CA MET A 369 -10.07 2.57 -26.42
C MET A 369 -11.48 3.15 -26.48
N ILE A 370 -11.77 4.00 -27.47
CA ILE A 370 -13.12 4.54 -27.72
C ILE A 370 -14.12 3.41 -28.01
N ARG A 371 -13.75 2.46 -28.88
CA ARG A 371 -14.59 1.31 -29.22
C ARG A 371 -14.87 0.41 -28.01
N LEU A 372 -13.86 0.12 -27.20
CA LEU A 372 -14.05 -0.75 -26.04
C LEU A 372 -14.91 -0.05 -24.97
N PHE A 373 -14.73 1.26 -24.77
CA PHE A 373 -15.54 2.05 -23.86
C PHE A 373 -17.04 2.01 -24.20
N SER A 374 -17.42 2.02 -25.48
CA SER A 374 -18.83 1.93 -25.86
C SER A 374 -19.50 0.62 -25.41
N HIS A 375 -18.72 -0.44 -25.21
CA HIS A 375 -19.19 -1.73 -24.71
C HIS A 375 -19.04 -1.88 -23.18
N LEU A 376 -18.48 -0.89 -22.46
CA LEU A 376 -18.21 -1.02 -21.02
C LEU A 376 -19.46 -1.33 -20.19
N HIS A 377 -20.60 -0.77 -20.58
CA HIS A 377 -21.89 -0.97 -19.91
C HIS A 377 -22.46 -2.41 -20.06
N GLU A 378 -21.93 -3.20 -21.00
CA GLU A 378 -22.34 -4.60 -21.21
C GLU A 378 -21.64 -5.55 -20.21
N TYR A 379 -20.66 -5.06 -19.45
CA TYR A 379 -19.86 -5.84 -18.51
C TYR A 379 -19.95 -5.24 -17.11
N GLU A 380 -19.75 -6.09 -16.10
CA GLU A 380 -19.77 -5.65 -14.70
C GLU A 380 -18.58 -4.73 -14.37
N THR A 381 -17.41 -4.99 -14.96
CA THR A 381 -16.20 -4.18 -14.75
C THR A 381 -15.39 -4.06 -16.04
N SER A 382 -14.52 -3.05 -16.12
CA SER A 382 -13.57 -2.92 -17.22
C SER A 382 -12.54 -4.07 -17.27
N ALA A 383 -12.29 -4.76 -16.15
CA ALA A 383 -11.49 -5.99 -16.12
C ALA A 383 -12.20 -7.16 -16.81
N HIS A 384 -13.51 -7.31 -16.61
CA HIS A 384 -14.32 -8.31 -17.32
C HIS A 384 -14.34 -8.05 -18.83
N LEU A 385 -14.51 -6.79 -19.23
CA LEU A 385 -14.40 -6.38 -20.64
C LEU A 385 -13.01 -6.68 -21.22
N HIS A 386 -11.93 -6.38 -20.49
CA HIS A 386 -10.56 -6.71 -20.94
C HIS A 386 -10.38 -8.22 -21.15
N ARG A 387 -10.83 -9.05 -20.21
CA ARG A 387 -10.79 -10.52 -20.33
C ARG A 387 -11.59 -11.01 -21.54
N ALA A 388 -12.80 -10.47 -21.74
CA ALA A 388 -13.65 -10.80 -22.89
C ALA A 388 -13.06 -10.32 -24.23
N ASN A 389 -12.30 -9.22 -24.23
CA ASN A 389 -11.58 -8.76 -25.41
C ASN A 389 -10.47 -9.74 -25.81
N LEU A 390 -9.69 -10.20 -24.84
CA LEU A 390 -8.58 -11.14 -25.08
C LEU A 390 -9.07 -12.55 -25.44
N SER A 391 -10.22 -12.99 -24.92
CA SER A 391 -10.77 -14.33 -25.21
C SER A 391 -11.35 -14.47 -26.62
N LYS A 392 -11.62 -13.38 -27.35
CA LYS A 392 -12.18 -13.38 -28.72
C LYS A 392 -11.21 -13.92 -29.80
N GLN A 393 -10.13 -14.60 -29.42
CA GLN A 393 -9.13 -15.27 -30.27
C GLN A 393 -8.74 -14.51 -31.54
N ARG A 394 -8.36 -13.23 -31.41
CA ARG A 394 -7.84 -12.44 -32.55
C ARG A 394 -6.34 -12.69 -32.79
N CYS A 395 -5.61 -13.06 -31.75
CA CYS A 395 -4.21 -13.49 -31.80
C CYS A 395 -3.99 -14.59 -30.76
N ASP A 396 -3.01 -15.46 -31.01
CA ASP A 396 -2.58 -16.44 -30.03
C ASP A 396 -1.61 -15.80 -29.02
N TRP A 397 -2.18 -15.23 -27.96
CA TRP A 397 -1.40 -14.66 -26.85
C TRP A 397 -0.64 -15.72 -26.05
N SER A 398 -0.85 -17.01 -26.32
CA SER A 398 -0.19 -18.11 -25.60
C SER A 398 1.32 -18.18 -25.85
N SER A 399 1.85 -17.50 -26.87
CA SER A 399 3.29 -17.42 -27.16
C SER A 399 4.00 -16.28 -26.41
N PHE A 400 3.27 -15.37 -25.77
CA PHE A 400 3.88 -14.25 -25.05
C PHE A 400 4.37 -14.69 -23.66
N ARG A 401 5.63 -14.42 -23.36
CA ARG A 401 6.24 -14.64 -22.04
C ARG A 401 7.03 -13.40 -21.61
N SER A 402 6.82 -12.94 -20.39
CA SER A 402 7.56 -11.80 -19.86
C SER A 402 7.79 -11.92 -18.36
N ASN A 403 9.05 -11.74 -17.96
CA ASN A 403 9.46 -11.56 -16.57
C ASN A 403 9.52 -10.08 -16.18
N LYS A 404 9.53 -9.17 -17.16
CA LYS A 404 9.68 -7.73 -16.95
C LYS A 404 8.35 -6.98 -16.92
N THR A 405 7.31 -7.55 -17.53
CA THR A 405 6.01 -6.89 -17.69
C THR A 405 4.87 -7.86 -17.44
N CYS A 406 3.99 -7.51 -16.52
CA CYS A 406 2.74 -8.22 -16.30
C CYS A 406 1.85 -7.97 -17.51
N LEU A 407 1.72 -8.98 -18.36
CA LEU A 407 0.95 -8.90 -19.59
C LEU A 407 -0.57 -8.75 -19.35
N TYR A 408 -1.05 -8.87 -18.11
CA TYR A 408 -2.46 -8.60 -17.80
C TYR A 408 -2.74 -7.09 -17.74
N CYS A 409 -1.79 -6.27 -17.28
CA CYS A 409 -2.01 -4.84 -17.06
C CYS A 409 -1.05 -3.90 -17.78
N LEU A 410 0.09 -4.38 -18.28
CA LEU A 410 1.18 -3.56 -18.84
C LEU A 410 1.66 -2.44 -17.89
N ARG A 411 1.56 -2.65 -16.58
CA ARG A 411 1.77 -1.61 -15.56
C ARG A 411 2.63 -2.02 -14.37
N SER A 412 3.02 -3.28 -14.30
CA SER A 412 3.77 -3.79 -13.15
C SER A 412 4.62 -4.96 -13.56
N ARG A 413 5.65 -5.27 -12.78
CA ARG A 413 6.36 -6.54 -12.89
C ARG A 413 5.52 -7.69 -12.34
N PRO A 414 5.47 -8.83 -13.05
CA PRO A 414 4.75 -9.99 -12.56
C PRO A 414 5.57 -10.74 -11.51
N ARG A 415 4.89 -11.45 -10.61
CA ARG A 415 5.53 -12.21 -9.52
C ARG A 415 5.15 -13.68 -9.57
N GLU A 416 3.86 -13.97 -9.71
CA GLU A 416 3.35 -15.34 -9.66
C GLU A 416 3.37 -16.01 -11.03
N LEU A 417 3.79 -17.27 -11.05
CA LEU A 417 3.82 -18.12 -12.24
C LEU A 417 2.54 -18.96 -12.31
N LEU A 418 1.84 -18.90 -13.43
CA LEU A 418 0.70 -19.74 -13.74
C LEU A 418 1.17 -21.12 -14.24
N SER A 419 0.31 -22.14 -14.17
CA SER A 419 0.59 -23.49 -14.70
C SER A 419 0.99 -23.52 -16.18
N CYS A 420 0.48 -22.55 -16.97
CA CYS A 420 0.80 -22.36 -18.39
C CYS A 420 2.13 -21.62 -18.65
N GLY A 421 2.84 -21.20 -17.60
CA GLY A 421 4.10 -20.47 -17.68
C GLY A 421 3.96 -18.94 -17.84
N HIS A 422 2.75 -18.39 -17.95
CA HIS A 422 2.54 -16.94 -17.88
C HIS A 422 2.77 -16.44 -16.45
N LYS A 423 3.20 -15.19 -16.30
CA LYS A 423 3.36 -14.57 -14.99
C LYS A 423 2.39 -13.40 -14.77
N VAL A 424 1.96 -13.19 -13.53
CA VAL A 424 0.97 -12.17 -13.14
C VAL A 424 1.40 -11.40 -11.88
N CYS A 425 1.03 -10.11 -11.77
CA CYS A 425 1.33 -9.27 -10.60
C CYS A 425 0.24 -9.35 -9.52
N ASP A 426 0.57 -8.99 -8.28
CA ASP A 426 -0.36 -9.01 -7.13
C ASP A 426 -1.66 -8.23 -7.39
N THR A 427 -1.58 -7.06 -8.04
CA THR A 427 -2.77 -6.26 -8.39
C THR A 427 -3.69 -7.00 -9.35
N CYS A 428 -3.14 -7.73 -10.33
CA CYS A 428 -3.93 -8.50 -11.28
C CYS A 428 -4.48 -9.79 -10.66
N ILE A 429 -3.80 -10.37 -9.67
CA ILE A 429 -4.34 -11.48 -8.87
C ILE A 429 -5.58 -11.01 -8.11
N ARG A 430 -5.52 -9.86 -7.44
CA ARG A 430 -6.67 -9.28 -6.73
C ARG A 430 -7.82 -8.89 -7.68
N ARG A 431 -7.48 -8.46 -8.89
CA ARG A 431 -8.44 -7.96 -9.90
C ARG A 431 -9.16 -9.10 -10.64
N HIS A 432 -8.46 -10.17 -10.98
CA HIS A 432 -8.97 -11.26 -11.83
C HIS A 432 -9.15 -12.59 -11.10
N GLY A 433 -8.64 -12.71 -9.87
CA GLY A 433 -8.75 -13.90 -9.05
C GLY A 433 -10.01 -13.91 -8.18
N GLU A 434 -10.49 -15.12 -7.92
CA GLU A 434 -11.60 -15.39 -7.02
C GLU A 434 -11.06 -15.69 -5.62
N GLU A 435 -11.68 -15.16 -4.57
CA GLU A 435 -11.25 -15.43 -3.20
C GLU A 435 -11.59 -16.86 -2.75
N ALA A 436 -10.61 -17.56 -2.19
CA ALA A 436 -10.80 -18.90 -1.64
C ALA A 436 -11.32 -18.85 -0.18
N PRO A 437 -12.19 -19.78 0.24
CA PRO A 437 -12.64 -19.88 1.63
C PRO A 437 -11.51 -20.34 2.58
N GLY A 438 -11.66 -20.04 3.86
CA GLY A 438 -10.84 -20.55 4.98
C GLY A 438 -9.55 -19.77 5.24
N VAL A 439 -8.91 -19.24 4.20
CA VAL A 439 -7.63 -18.53 4.29
C VAL A 439 -7.80 -17.08 3.87
N GLU A 440 -7.29 -16.15 4.68
CA GLU A 440 -7.26 -14.71 4.33
C GLU A 440 -6.34 -14.47 3.13
N GLU A 441 -6.76 -13.58 2.23
CA GLU A 441 -5.96 -13.15 1.07
C GLU A 441 -5.51 -14.28 0.12
N LYS A 442 -6.22 -15.42 0.14
CA LYS A 442 -6.04 -16.52 -0.82
C LYS A 442 -6.93 -16.30 -2.04
N PHE A 443 -6.31 -16.28 -3.22
CA PHE A 443 -6.96 -16.09 -4.51
C PHE A 443 -6.69 -17.27 -5.45
N TYR A 444 -7.67 -17.57 -6.30
CA TYR A 444 -7.58 -18.56 -7.35
C TYR A 444 -7.91 -17.93 -8.70
N ILE A 445 -7.05 -18.12 -9.71
CA ILE A 445 -7.34 -17.75 -11.10
C ILE A 445 -7.71 -19.05 -11.84
N PRO A 446 -9.00 -19.28 -12.17
CA PRO A 446 -9.44 -20.53 -12.79
C PRO A 446 -8.87 -20.73 -14.20
N ARG A 447 -8.76 -19.65 -14.97
CA ARG A 447 -8.24 -19.68 -16.34
C ARG A 447 -7.34 -18.50 -16.61
N CYS A 448 -6.21 -18.75 -17.27
CA CYS A 448 -5.30 -17.71 -17.68
C CYS A 448 -5.99 -16.73 -18.64
N VAL A 449 -5.91 -15.41 -18.38
CA VAL A 449 -6.52 -14.38 -19.23
C VAL A 449 -5.93 -14.36 -20.65
N LEU A 450 -4.66 -14.76 -20.81
CA LEU A 450 -3.94 -14.72 -22.08
C LEU A 450 -4.21 -15.97 -22.95
N CYS A 451 -4.05 -17.17 -22.38
CA CYS A 451 -4.10 -18.44 -23.15
C CYS A 451 -5.26 -19.36 -22.77
N GLN A 452 -6.10 -18.98 -21.80
CA GLN A 452 -7.27 -19.73 -21.35
C GLN A 452 -7.00 -21.13 -20.76
N THR A 453 -5.74 -21.53 -20.53
CA THR A 453 -5.40 -22.76 -19.80
C THR A 453 -6.08 -22.79 -18.43
N GLU A 454 -6.71 -23.92 -18.11
CA GLU A 454 -7.42 -24.16 -16.83
C GLU A 454 -6.45 -24.44 -15.67
N GLY A 455 -6.93 -24.27 -14.44
CA GLY A 455 -6.16 -24.60 -13.24
C GLY A 455 -5.02 -23.62 -12.96
N SER A 456 -5.22 -22.34 -13.28
CA SER A 456 -4.08 -21.51 -13.71
C SER A 456 -3.20 -20.93 -12.60
N LEU A 457 -3.73 -20.61 -11.40
CA LEU A 457 -2.93 -20.13 -10.26
C LEU A 457 -3.71 -20.19 -8.95
N THR A 458 -3.05 -20.59 -7.87
CA THR A 458 -3.49 -20.31 -6.50
C THR A 458 -2.42 -19.46 -5.82
N ALA A 459 -2.77 -18.30 -5.27
CA ALA A 459 -1.81 -17.39 -4.64
C ALA A 459 -2.35 -16.85 -3.32
N ILE A 460 -1.47 -16.68 -2.33
CA ILE A 460 -1.82 -16.08 -1.03
C ILE A 460 -1.01 -14.79 -0.89
N LEU A 461 -1.72 -13.66 -0.88
CA LEU A 461 -1.11 -12.33 -0.83
C LEU A 461 -0.97 -11.83 0.61
N GLN A 462 -0.05 -10.91 0.84
CA GLN A 462 0.06 -10.24 2.14
C GLN A 462 -1.13 -9.29 2.35
N PRO A 463 -1.82 -9.33 3.51
CA PRO A 463 -2.86 -8.35 3.83
C PRO A 463 -2.28 -6.95 3.95
N MET A 464 -3.03 -5.94 3.51
CA MET A 464 -2.50 -4.59 3.41
C MET A 464 -2.21 -3.90 4.73
N THR A 465 -2.88 -4.32 5.81
CA THR A 465 -2.72 -3.77 7.17
C THR A 465 -1.86 -4.63 8.08
N ALA A 466 -1.31 -5.74 7.57
CA ALA A 466 -0.38 -6.61 8.29
C ALA A 466 1.06 -6.31 7.86
N SER A 467 1.98 -6.28 8.83
CA SER A 467 3.42 -6.20 8.56
C SER A 467 4.03 -7.59 8.33
N MET A 468 5.35 -7.63 8.12
CA MET A 468 6.10 -8.85 7.83
C MET A 468 6.78 -9.41 9.07
N SER A 469 6.78 -10.74 9.20
CA SER A 469 7.71 -11.47 10.08
C SER A 469 8.87 -12.06 9.26
N ILE A 470 10.09 -11.97 9.79
CA ILE A 470 11.33 -12.32 9.07
C ILE A 470 12.07 -13.45 9.79
N LEU A 471 12.53 -14.45 9.03
CA LEU A 471 13.46 -15.49 9.48
C LEU A 471 14.82 -15.31 8.79
N CYS A 472 15.91 -15.25 9.53
CA CYS A 472 17.27 -15.20 9.01
C CYS A 472 18.05 -16.42 9.49
N ILE A 473 18.74 -17.10 8.58
CA ILE A 473 19.58 -18.26 8.90
C ILE A 473 21.01 -18.01 8.43
N ASP A 474 21.95 -18.04 9.37
CA ASP A 474 23.37 -17.79 9.12
C ASP A 474 24.04 -18.91 8.32
N GLY A 475 25.17 -18.58 7.70
CA GLY A 475 26.09 -19.55 7.10
C GLY A 475 27.04 -20.18 8.13
N GLY A 476 27.36 -21.46 7.95
CA GLY A 476 28.25 -22.19 8.85
C GLY A 476 28.70 -23.58 8.39
N GLY A 477 28.43 -23.98 7.14
CA GLY A 477 28.72 -25.32 6.61
C GLY A 477 27.95 -26.41 7.35
N ALA A 478 28.65 -27.45 7.81
CA ALA A 478 28.04 -28.56 8.55
C ALA A 478 27.28 -28.13 9.82
N ARG A 479 27.65 -26.98 10.41
CA ARG A 479 26.97 -26.39 11.57
C ARG A 479 25.59 -25.84 11.25
N GLY A 480 25.20 -25.76 9.97
CA GLY A 480 23.84 -25.45 9.53
C GLY A 480 22.77 -26.42 10.05
N ILE A 481 23.17 -27.54 10.66
CA ILE A 481 22.27 -28.43 11.39
C ILE A 481 21.66 -27.79 12.65
N ILE A 482 22.38 -26.87 13.30
CA ILE A 482 21.93 -26.18 14.53
C ILE A 482 20.62 -25.40 14.29
N PRO A 483 20.53 -24.48 13.31
CA PRO A 483 19.29 -23.75 13.06
C PRO A 483 18.16 -24.67 12.57
N LEU A 484 18.45 -25.74 11.84
CA LEU A 484 17.44 -26.71 11.41
C LEU A 484 16.82 -27.48 12.60
N GLU A 485 17.64 -27.88 13.58
CA GLU A 485 17.15 -28.50 14.81
C GLU A 485 16.31 -27.56 15.66
N PHE A 486 16.69 -26.28 15.72
CA PHE A 486 15.88 -25.26 16.39
C PHE A 486 14.48 -25.15 15.76
N ILE A 487 14.42 -25.10 14.43
CA ILE A 487 13.15 -25.11 13.68
C ILE A 487 12.38 -26.42 13.90
N GLY A 488 13.09 -27.54 14.05
CA GLY A 488 12.50 -28.85 14.41
C GLY A 488 11.78 -28.79 15.76
N LEU A 489 12.45 -28.27 16.79
CA LEU A 489 11.85 -28.06 18.12
C LEU A 489 10.63 -27.14 18.07
N MET A 490 10.66 -26.08 17.26
CA MET A 490 9.49 -25.22 17.07
C MET A 490 8.34 -25.99 16.42
N GLN A 491 8.61 -26.76 15.36
CA GLN A 491 7.59 -27.51 14.62
C GLN A 491 6.93 -28.60 15.48
N GLU A 492 7.66 -29.22 16.42
CA GLU A 492 7.09 -30.20 17.37
C GLU A 492 6.04 -29.60 18.31
N MET A 493 6.06 -28.28 18.53
CA MET A 493 5.12 -27.60 19.44
C MET A 493 3.78 -27.24 18.79
N ILE A 494 3.72 -27.23 17.45
CA ILE A 494 2.61 -26.67 16.67
C ILE A 494 2.20 -27.57 15.51
N GLU A 495 0.91 -27.52 15.16
CA GLU A 495 0.41 -28.15 13.94
C GLU A 495 0.61 -27.24 12.73
N THR A 496 0.59 -25.92 12.95
CA THR A 496 0.91 -24.93 11.92
C THR A 496 2.33 -25.18 11.39
N PRO A 497 2.54 -25.28 10.07
CA PRO A 497 3.88 -25.37 9.52
C PRO A 497 4.71 -24.13 9.91
N VAL A 498 5.91 -24.31 10.47
CA VAL A 498 6.79 -23.17 10.84
C VAL A 498 7.09 -22.28 9.63
N GLN A 499 7.10 -22.88 8.44
CA GLN A 499 7.26 -22.18 7.17
C GLN A 499 6.14 -21.15 6.92
N ASP A 500 4.96 -21.26 7.55
CA ASP A 500 3.83 -20.34 7.37
C ASP A 500 3.79 -19.20 8.41
N LEU A 501 4.70 -19.24 9.39
CA LEU A 501 4.79 -18.23 10.45
C LEU A 501 5.56 -16.97 10.03
N TYR A 502 6.42 -17.07 9.02
CA TYR A 502 7.28 -15.99 8.52
C TYR A 502 6.89 -15.62 7.09
N ASP A 503 6.92 -14.32 6.79
CA ASP A 503 6.56 -13.74 5.48
C ASP A 503 7.79 -13.52 4.60
N MET A 504 8.99 -13.46 5.20
CA MET A 504 10.26 -13.37 4.49
C MET A 504 11.32 -14.23 5.18
N ASP A 505 12.06 -15.00 4.39
CA ASP A 505 13.20 -15.77 4.87
C ASP A 505 14.46 -15.35 4.11
N ALA A 506 15.57 -15.19 4.82
CA ALA A 506 16.87 -14.90 4.24
C ALA A 506 17.91 -15.90 4.75
N GLY A 507 18.76 -16.40 3.85
CA GLY A 507 19.78 -17.38 4.18
C GLY A 507 21.10 -17.13 3.48
N THR A 508 22.20 -17.39 4.19
CA THR A 508 23.56 -17.35 3.65
C THR A 508 24.21 -18.74 3.72
N SER A 509 24.92 -19.16 2.66
CA SER A 509 25.65 -20.44 2.62
C SER A 509 24.77 -21.64 3.00
N SER A 510 25.14 -22.43 4.02
CA SER A 510 24.30 -23.50 4.57
C SER A 510 22.89 -23.04 4.97
N GLY A 511 22.75 -21.81 5.48
CA GLY A 511 21.46 -21.19 5.76
C GLY A 511 20.65 -20.89 4.49
N GLY A 512 21.33 -20.52 3.39
CA GLY A 512 20.71 -20.37 2.07
C GLY A 512 20.13 -21.68 1.55
N ILE A 513 20.88 -22.79 1.68
CA ILE A 513 20.42 -24.15 1.36
C ILE A 513 19.20 -24.53 2.23
N ALA A 514 19.25 -24.25 3.53
CA ALA A 514 18.16 -24.53 4.45
C ALA A 514 16.88 -23.75 4.08
N VAL A 515 16.99 -22.45 3.76
CA VAL A 515 15.84 -21.64 3.35
C VAL A 515 15.29 -22.10 1.99
N ILE A 516 16.12 -22.52 1.03
CA ILE A 516 15.64 -23.13 -0.22
C ILE A 516 14.79 -24.37 0.08
N ALA A 517 15.30 -25.29 0.89
CA ALA A 517 14.61 -26.54 1.23
C ALA A 517 13.30 -26.29 1.99
N LEU A 518 13.32 -25.41 3.01
CA LEU A 518 12.16 -25.10 3.83
C LEU A 518 11.11 -24.27 3.08
N SER A 519 11.54 -23.22 2.39
CA SER A 519 10.64 -22.14 1.99
C SER A 519 10.32 -22.11 0.50
N ILE A 520 11.23 -22.58 -0.36
CA ILE A 520 10.94 -22.76 -1.80
C ILE A 520 10.37 -24.15 -2.06
N LEU A 521 11.03 -25.20 -1.55
CA LEU A 521 10.64 -26.59 -1.80
C LEU A 521 9.57 -27.11 -0.83
N ARG A 522 9.30 -26.36 0.25
CA ARG A 522 8.26 -26.67 1.25
C ARG A 522 8.43 -28.07 1.85
N TRP A 523 9.67 -28.53 2.00
CA TRP A 523 9.93 -29.81 2.65
C TRP A 523 9.56 -29.74 4.12
N LYS A 524 9.07 -30.87 4.65
CA LYS A 524 8.90 -31.05 6.10
C LYS A 524 10.26 -30.84 6.77
N VAL A 525 10.26 -30.20 7.93
CA VAL A 525 11.49 -29.84 8.65
C VAL A 525 12.39 -31.07 8.87
N GLN A 526 11.80 -32.20 9.26
CA GLN A 526 12.53 -33.46 9.45
C GLN A 526 13.21 -33.96 8.17
N LYS A 527 12.55 -33.85 7.03
CA LYS A 527 13.14 -34.18 5.72
C LYS A 527 14.30 -33.22 5.38
N CYS A 528 14.19 -31.94 5.73
CA CYS A 528 15.30 -31.00 5.56
C CYS A 528 16.52 -31.41 6.38
N ILE A 529 16.33 -31.82 7.63
CA ILE A 529 17.40 -32.29 8.54
C ILE A 529 18.10 -33.52 7.95
N GLU A 530 17.33 -34.51 7.51
CA GLU A 530 17.84 -35.77 6.92
C GLU A 530 18.67 -35.49 5.67
N ILE A 531 18.07 -34.82 4.68
CA ILE A 531 18.75 -34.53 3.40
C ILE A 531 19.96 -33.62 3.61
N PHE A 532 19.86 -32.62 4.51
CA PHE A 532 21.01 -31.76 4.81
C PHE A 532 22.18 -32.56 5.41
N THR A 533 21.89 -33.54 6.27
CA THR A 533 22.91 -34.41 6.88
C THR A 533 23.58 -35.29 5.82
N GLU A 534 22.80 -35.91 4.94
CA GLU A 534 23.30 -36.73 3.84
C GLU A 534 24.13 -35.90 2.84
N LEU A 535 23.59 -34.75 2.43
CA LEU A 535 24.24 -33.81 1.51
C LEU A 535 25.60 -33.35 2.07
N THR A 536 25.62 -32.90 3.33
CA THR A 536 26.84 -32.43 3.99
C THR A 536 27.87 -33.55 4.13
N ALA A 537 27.44 -34.75 4.49
CA ALA A 537 28.31 -35.92 4.54
C ALA A 537 28.90 -36.25 3.17
N HIS A 538 28.11 -36.21 2.10
CA HIS A 538 28.58 -36.47 0.75
C HIS A 538 29.59 -35.41 0.26
N ILE A 539 29.32 -34.13 0.50
CA ILE A 539 30.18 -33.01 0.06
C ILE A 539 31.55 -33.04 0.75
N PHE A 540 31.59 -33.35 2.04
CA PHE A 540 32.83 -33.30 2.85
C PHE A 540 33.47 -34.66 3.11
N SER A 541 32.99 -35.73 2.47
CA SER A 541 33.61 -37.07 2.56
C SER A 541 35.06 -37.04 2.06
N GLU A 542 35.98 -37.55 2.87
CA GLU A 542 37.38 -37.77 2.45
C GLU A 542 37.42 -38.89 1.38
N GLU A 543 38.09 -38.69 0.24
CA GLU A 543 38.33 -39.77 -0.74
C GLU A 543 39.03 -40.96 -0.05
N PRO A 544 38.42 -42.16 -0.01
CA PRO A 544 39.03 -43.30 0.66
C PRO A 544 40.27 -43.79 -0.12
N GLY A 545 41.41 -43.94 0.59
CA GLY A 545 42.47 -44.87 0.15
C GLY A 545 43.85 -44.32 -0.25
N ARG A 546 44.28 -43.12 0.17
CA ARG A 546 45.66 -42.63 -0.10
C ARG A 546 46.35 -41.98 1.11
N PRO A 547 47.71 -41.99 1.20
CA PRO A 547 48.45 -41.54 2.38
C PRO A 547 48.21 -40.05 2.73
N ARG A 548 47.98 -39.74 4.01
CA ARG A 548 47.66 -38.40 4.56
C ARG A 548 48.58 -37.25 4.09
N TRP A 549 49.86 -37.53 3.85
CA TRP A 549 50.83 -36.51 3.43
C TRP A 549 50.71 -36.13 1.95
N PHE A 550 50.32 -37.08 1.08
CA PHE A 550 50.08 -36.83 -0.35
C PHE A 550 48.85 -35.94 -0.55
N ASN A 551 47.78 -36.13 0.24
CA ASN A 551 46.57 -35.30 0.18
C ASN A 551 46.81 -33.87 0.69
N ARG A 552 47.66 -33.66 1.71
CA ARG A 552 48.04 -32.31 2.18
C ARG A 552 48.86 -31.54 1.15
N LEU A 553 49.86 -32.17 0.54
CA LEU A 553 50.69 -31.49 -0.48
C LEU A 553 49.89 -31.18 -1.76
N LYS A 554 49.01 -32.11 -2.19
CA LYS A 554 48.06 -31.84 -3.29
C LYS A 554 47.07 -30.75 -2.93
N SER A 555 46.51 -30.72 -1.72
CA SER A 555 45.59 -29.67 -1.27
C SER A 555 46.28 -28.30 -1.22
N ILE A 556 47.55 -28.23 -0.83
CA ILE A 556 48.32 -26.98 -0.81
C ILE A 556 48.64 -26.52 -2.24
N VAL A 557 49.12 -27.41 -3.12
CA VAL A 557 49.40 -27.09 -4.54
C VAL A 557 48.11 -26.77 -5.29
N ARG A 558 47.00 -27.46 -4.99
CA ARG A 558 45.69 -27.23 -5.61
C ARG A 558 45.00 -25.98 -5.06
N CYS A 559 45.20 -25.61 -3.80
CA CYS A 559 44.77 -24.31 -3.28
C CYS A 559 45.61 -23.17 -3.89
N ALA A 560 46.90 -23.39 -4.13
CA ALA A 560 47.80 -22.43 -4.77
C ALA A 560 47.62 -22.29 -6.29
N VAL A 561 47.14 -23.33 -7.00
CA VAL A 561 47.00 -23.36 -8.48
C VAL A 561 45.54 -23.31 -8.95
N LEU A 562 44.60 -23.85 -8.16
CA LEU A 562 43.17 -24.04 -8.51
C LEU A 562 42.21 -23.41 -7.48
N ASN A 563 42.70 -22.63 -6.51
CA ASN A 563 41.91 -21.92 -5.49
C ASN A 563 40.87 -22.78 -4.73
N SER A 564 41.06 -24.10 -4.56
CA SER A 564 40.07 -24.97 -3.89
C SER A 564 40.64 -26.23 -3.23
N ALA A 565 40.09 -26.59 -2.06
CA ALA A 565 40.40 -27.83 -1.34
C ALA A 565 39.58 -29.05 -1.85
N TYR A 566 38.36 -28.84 -2.34
CA TYR A 566 37.46 -29.87 -2.87
C TYR A 566 37.17 -29.68 -4.36
N GLY A 567 36.76 -30.75 -5.06
CA GLY A 567 36.39 -30.68 -6.48
C GLY A 567 34.99 -30.09 -6.70
N PRO A 568 34.79 -29.21 -7.71
CA PRO A 568 33.47 -28.62 -7.97
C PRO A 568 32.42 -29.69 -8.33
N LYS A 569 32.84 -30.76 -9.03
CA LYS A 569 31.95 -31.80 -9.55
C LYS A 569 31.15 -32.54 -8.47
N THR A 570 31.74 -32.79 -7.29
CA THR A 570 31.06 -33.51 -6.20
C THR A 570 29.93 -32.67 -5.61
N MET A 571 30.20 -31.40 -5.31
CA MET A 571 29.21 -30.46 -4.79
C MET A 571 28.10 -30.18 -5.81
N GLU A 572 28.47 -29.94 -7.08
CA GLU A 572 27.49 -29.71 -8.15
C GLU A 572 26.62 -30.93 -8.41
N GLY A 573 27.21 -32.13 -8.44
CA GLY A 573 26.45 -33.38 -8.60
C GLY A 573 25.44 -33.58 -7.48
N ALA A 574 25.86 -33.43 -6.23
CA ALA A 574 24.98 -33.58 -5.07
C ALA A 574 23.86 -32.52 -5.04
N LEU A 575 24.17 -31.26 -5.35
CA LEU A 575 23.15 -30.21 -5.43
C LEU A 575 22.17 -30.42 -6.59
N LYS A 576 22.63 -30.92 -7.73
CA LYS A 576 21.75 -31.27 -8.86
C LYS A 576 20.83 -32.43 -8.55
N GLU A 577 21.31 -33.44 -7.83
CA GLU A 577 20.49 -34.57 -7.37
C GLU A 577 19.41 -34.12 -6.38
N VAL A 578 19.76 -33.23 -5.45
CA VAL A 578 18.85 -32.75 -4.41
C VAL A 578 17.83 -31.72 -4.91
N PHE A 579 18.23 -30.83 -5.83
CA PHE A 579 17.42 -29.70 -6.28
C PHE A 579 16.90 -29.79 -7.72
N ASP A 580 17.20 -30.89 -8.41
CA ASP A 580 17.02 -31.08 -9.86
C ASP A 580 17.86 -30.11 -10.72
N GLU A 581 18.29 -30.57 -11.90
CA GLU A 581 19.21 -29.84 -12.75
C GLU A 581 18.61 -28.56 -13.37
N ASP A 582 17.33 -28.58 -13.71
CA ASP A 582 16.65 -27.50 -14.44
C ASP A 582 15.62 -26.73 -13.60
N ARG A 583 15.48 -27.06 -12.30
CA ARG A 583 14.43 -26.46 -11.47
C ARG A 583 14.73 -24.97 -11.20
N PRO A 584 13.84 -24.05 -11.59
CA PRO A 584 14.02 -22.63 -11.32
C PRO A 584 13.72 -22.28 -9.86
N MET A 585 14.18 -21.11 -9.41
CA MET A 585 13.81 -20.59 -8.09
C MET A 585 12.31 -20.26 -7.96
N VAL A 586 11.68 -19.85 -9.06
CA VAL A 586 10.25 -19.55 -9.12
C VAL A 586 9.52 -20.67 -9.85
N THR A 587 8.78 -21.49 -9.09
CA THR A 587 7.99 -22.60 -9.63
C THR A 587 6.49 -22.41 -9.42
N TYR A 588 5.68 -23.01 -10.31
CA TYR A 588 4.24 -23.10 -10.10
C TYR A 588 3.92 -24.07 -8.96
N HIS A 589 3.04 -23.65 -8.05
CA HIS A 589 2.58 -24.45 -6.92
C HIS A 589 1.05 -24.61 -6.95
N PRO A 590 0.53 -25.83 -7.23
CA PRO A 590 -0.90 -26.05 -7.42
C PRO A 590 -1.79 -25.62 -6.24
N GLU A 591 -1.36 -25.91 -5.01
CA GLU A 591 -2.16 -25.63 -3.81
C GLU A 591 -2.14 -24.16 -3.37
N GLY A 592 -1.22 -23.37 -3.95
CA GLY A 592 -0.92 -21.99 -3.58
C GLY A 592 -0.36 -21.90 -2.17
N PHE A 593 0.91 -21.52 -2.07
CA PHE A 593 1.55 -21.29 -0.78
C PHE A 593 1.47 -19.82 -0.37
N PRO A 594 1.54 -19.49 0.93
CA PRO A 594 1.80 -18.13 1.39
C PRO A 594 2.98 -17.56 0.60
N GLN A 595 2.83 -16.36 0.00
CA GLN A 595 3.91 -15.66 -0.71
C GLN A 595 5.03 -15.28 0.26
N LYS A 596 5.82 -16.29 0.63
CA LYS A 596 7.02 -16.11 1.40
C LYS A 596 8.09 -15.59 0.46
N ARG A 597 8.64 -14.43 0.81
CA ARG A 597 9.77 -13.83 0.10
C ARG A 597 11.04 -14.53 0.56
N VAL A 598 11.78 -15.12 -0.36
CA VAL A 598 13.03 -15.80 -0.05
C VAL A 598 14.17 -15.00 -0.63
N ILE A 599 15.22 -14.85 0.17
CA ILE A 599 16.48 -14.23 -0.21
C ILE A 599 17.61 -15.22 0.06
N VAL A 600 18.44 -15.45 -0.95
CA VAL A 600 19.67 -16.23 -0.81
C VAL A 600 20.84 -15.33 -1.20
N THR A 601 21.81 -15.18 -0.30
CA THR A 601 22.93 -14.25 -0.47
C THR A 601 24.07 -14.87 -1.27
N ALA A 602 24.80 -14.06 -2.03
CA ALA A 602 26.07 -14.41 -2.66
C ALA A 602 26.93 -13.16 -2.84
N THR A 603 28.20 -13.34 -3.13
CA THR A 603 29.12 -12.22 -3.39
C THR A 603 29.61 -12.29 -4.83
N GLU A 604 29.42 -11.23 -5.61
CA GLU A 604 29.95 -11.13 -6.97
C GLU A 604 31.41 -10.66 -6.93
N ILE A 605 32.29 -11.39 -7.62
CA ILE A 605 33.71 -11.04 -7.70
C ILE A 605 33.87 -9.67 -8.38
N GLY A 606 34.58 -8.75 -7.72
CA GLY A 606 34.80 -7.38 -8.20
C GLY A 606 33.66 -6.40 -7.89
N SER A 607 32.60 -6.87 -7.22
CA SER A 607 31.48 -6.04 -6.75
C SER A 607 31.69 -5.68 -5.27
N PRO A 608 31.44 -4.42 -4.85
CA PRO A 608 31.47 -4.06 -3.43
C PRO A 608 30.17 -4.40 -2.69
N HIS A 609 29.17 -4.96 -3.38
CA HIS A 609 27.83 -5.19 -2.85
C HIS A 609 27.51 -6.68 -2.74
N CYS A 610 26.78 -7.05 -1.69
CA CYS A 610 26.12 -8.35 -1.61
C CYS A 610 25.09 -8.50 -2.72
N ILE A 611 25.02 -9.69 -3.29
CA ILE A 611 23.99 -10.10 -4.25
C ILE A 611 22.92 -10.90 -3.51
N ALA A 612 21.65 -10.61 -3.80
CA ALA A 612 20.50 -11.31 -3.26
C ALA A 612 19.68 -11.95 -4.39
N PHE A 613 19.78 -13.29 -4.51
CA PHE A 613 18.84 -14.07 -5.33
C PHE A 613 17.48 -14.10 -4.65
N ASN A 614 16.41 -13.86 -5.41
CA ASN A 614 15.07 -13.74 -4.84
C ASN A 614 13.97 -14.43 -5.67
N ASN A 615 12.91 -14.90 -5.01
CA ASN A 615 11.77 -15.58 -5.65
C ASN A 615 10.58 -14.66 -5.99
N TYR A 616 10.67 -13.37 -5.70
CA TYR A 616 9.58 -12.40 -5.92
C TYR A 616 9.88 -11.42 -7.06
N ASN A 617 10.86 -11.76 -7.90
CA ASN A 617 11.22 -11.05 -9.13
C ASN A 617 11.62 -9.58 -8.93
N GLY A 618 12.28 -9.27 -7.82
CA GLY A 618 12.97 -8.00 -7.60
C GLY A 618 14.26 -7.94 -8.44
N SER A 619 14.55 -6.79 -9.05
CA SER A 619 15.74 -6.59 -9.88
C SER A 619 16.70 -5.56 -9.31
N GLU A 620 17.89 -5.44 -9.91
CA GLU A 620 18.91 -4.48 -9.46
C GLU A 620 18.42 -3.02 -9.48
N ALA A 621 17.58 -2.65 -10.46
CA ALA A 621 16.92 -1.34 -10.47
C ALA A 621 16.09 -1.06 -9.21
N ASP A 622 15.45 -2.09 -8.63
CA ASP A 622 14.63 -1.97 -7.43
C ASP A 622 15.48 -1.74 -6.18
N SER A 623 16.71 -2.28 -6.12
CA SER A 623 17.62 -2.16 -4.98
C SER A 623 18.70 -1.09 -5.18
N LYS A 624 18.51 -0.17 -6.13
CA LYS A 624 19.47 0.89 -6.42
C LYS A 624 19.65 1.79 -5.20
N GLY A 625 20.88 1.86 -4.67
CA GLY A 625 21.22 2.66 -3.50
C GLY A 625 20.92 1.97 -2.15
N CYS A 626 20.52 0.70 -2.15
CA CYS A 626 20.19 -0.03 -0.91
C CYS A 626 21.38 -0.74 -0.25
N GLY A 627 22.59 -0.65 -0.82
CA GLY A 627 23.78 -1.35 -0.32
C GLY A 627 23.87 -2.83 -0.69
N TYR A 628 22.92 -3.34 -1.48
CA TYR A 628 22.93 -4.69 -2.07
C TYR A 628 22.30 -4.67 -3.46
N LYS A 629 22.47 -5.76 -4.23
CA LYS A 629 21.87 -5.93 -5.57
C LYS A 629 20.91 -7.11 -5.59
N LEU A 630 19.65 -6.86 -5.94
CA LEU A 630 18.68 -7.93 -6.19
C LEU A 630 18.89 -8.53 -7.58
N LEU A 631 19.09 -9.84 -7.61
CA LEU A 631 19.19 -10.61 -8.85
C LEU A 631 17.92 -11.45 -8.97
N GLY A 632 16.95 -10.89 -9.71
CA GLY A 632 15.70 -11.55 -10.06
C GLY A 632 15.83 -12.40 -11.31
N ASP A 633 14.68 -12.88 -11.80
CA ASP A 633 14.62 -13.68 -13.02
C ASP A 633 14.97 -12.79 -14.22
N SER A 634 16.20 -12.93 -14.72
CA SER A 634 16.62 -12.27 -15.96
C SER A 634 15.89 -12.90 -17.15
N ASP A 635 16.23 -12.52 -18.40
CA ASP A 635 15.70 -13.28 -19.54
C ASP A 635 16.17 -14.76 -19.49
N ASP A 636 17.25 -15.04 -18.73
CA ASP A 636 17.73 -16.38 -18.41
C ASP A 636 17.32 -16.82 -17.00
N VAL A 637 16.67 -17.98 -16.95
CA VAL A 637 16.20 -18.64 -15.72
C VAL A 637 17.38 -19.33 -15.02
N ILE A 638 17.67 -18.95 -13.77
CA ILE A 638 18.77 -19.53 -12.99
C ILE A 638 18.27 -20.77 -12.22
N PRO A 639 18.88 -21.96 -12.41
CA PRO A 639 18.52 -23.16 -11.66
C PRO A 639 18.84 -23.05 -10.16
N LEU A 640 18.01 -23.66 -9.31
CA LEU A 640 18.13 -23.65 -7.85
C LEU A 640 19.46 -24.23 -7.37
N TRP A 641 19.93 -25.35 -7.96
CA TRP A 641 21.21 -25.94 -7.58
C TRP A 641 22.38 -24.96 -7.78
N LYS A 642 22.27 -24.08 -8.79
CA LYS A 642 23.30 -23.10 -9.12
C LYS A 642 23.30 -21.92 -8.14
N ILE A 643 22.12 -21.50 -7.68
CA ILE A 643 21.95 -20.52 -6.60
C ILE A 643 22.52 -21.09 -5.29
N ALA A 644 22.15 -22.34 -4.95
CA ALA A 644 22.68 -23.04 -3.79
C ALA A 644 24.21 -23.17 -3.85
N ARG A 645 24.75 -23.45 -5.04
CA ARG A 645 26.19 -23.57 -5.28
C ARG A 645 26.92 -22.23 -5.14
N ALA A 646 26.31 -21.13 -5.57
CA ALA A 646 26.86 -19.78 -5.45
C ALA A 646 26.89 -19.31 -3.99
N THR A 647 25.80 -19.46 -3.25
CA THR A 647 25.73 -19.02 -1.84
C THR A 647 26.71 -19.76 -0.94
N SER A 648 27.09 -21.00 -1.28
CA SER A 648 27.99 -21.85 -0.49
C SER A 648 29.42 -21.98 -1.05
N ALA A 649 29.82 -21.12 -2.00
CA ALA A 649 31.11 -21.19 -2.68
C ALA A 649 32.24 -20.55 -1.85
N VAL A 650 32.58 -21.13 -0.69
CA VAL A 650 33.56 -20.55 0.24
C VAL A 650 34.95 -20.50 -0.41
N PRO A 651 35.58 -19.31 -0.55
CA PRO A 651 36.92 -19.19 -1.13
C PRO A 651 37.95 -20.06 -0.40
N GLY A 652 38.82 -20.75 -1.14
CA GLY A 652 39.79 -21.69 -0.59
C GLY A 652 39.24 -23.09 -0.29
N ILE A 653 37.92 -23.25 -0.12
CA ILE A 653 37.25 -24.57 -0.01
C ILE A 653 36.72 -25.00 -1.37
N PHE A 654 35.94 -24.14 -2.03
CA PHE A 654 35.31 -24.38 -3.33
C PHE A 654 35.67 -23.27 -4.33
N PRO A 655 35.75 -23.58 -5.64
CA PRO A 655 35.96 -22.55 -6.65
C PRO A 655 34.70 -21.67 -6.82
N PRO A 656 34.85 -20.43 -7.32
CA PRO A 656 33.72 -19.57 -7.70
C PRO A 656 32.82 -20.19 -8.77
N VAL A 657 31.60 -19.66 -8.88
CA VAL A 657 30.54 -20.18 -9.76
C VAL A 657 30.19 -19.14 -10.82
N GLU A 658 30.17 -19.55 -12.08
CA GLU A 658 29.79 -18.69 -13.19
C GLU A 658 28.28 -18.75 -13.44
N ILE A 659 27.56 -17.62 -13.36
CA ILE A 659 26.15 -17.50 -13.74
C ILE A 659 26.02 -16.38 -14.78
N GLY A 660 25.58 -16.71 -15.99
CA GLY A 660 25.64 -15.80 -17.12
C GLY A 660 27.09 -15.43 -17.41
N SER A 661 27.41 -14.13 -17.40
CA SER A 661 28.76 -13.59 -17.56
C SER A 661 29.39 -13.11 -16.24
N ARG A 662 28.84 -13.55 -15.08
CA ARG A 662 29.21 -13.07 -13.74
C ARG A 662 29.72 -14.22 -12.89
N TRP A 663 30.65 -13.93 -11.99
CA TRP A 663 31.27 -14.91 -11.10
C TRP A 663 30.87 -14.65 -9.64
N PHE A 664 30.48 -15.71 -8.95
CA PHE A 664 29.92 -15.65 -7.60
C PHE A 664 30.69 -16.52 -6.60
N GLU A 665 30.80 -16.02 -5.38
CA GLU A 665 31.38 -16.65 -4.20
C GLU A 665 30.35 -16.67 -3.05
N ASP A 666 30.71 -17.34 -1.95
CA ASP A 666 29.87 -17.48 -0.77
C ASP A 666 29.36 -16.13 -0.25
N GLY A 667 28.07 -16.09 0.12
CA GLY A 667 27.43 -14.88 0.64
C GLY A 667 27.97 -14.43 1.99
N GLY A 668 28.70 -15.28 2.71
CA GLY A 668 29.40 -14.93 3.95
C GLY A 668 30.57 -13.98 3.73
N MET A 669 31.07 -13.88 2.49
CA MET A 669 32.14 -12.94 2.14
C MET A 669 31.62 -11.50 2.27
N GLY A 670 32.41 -10.63 2.91
CA GLY A 670 32.05 -9.21 3.06
C GLY A 670 31.04 -8.90 4.16
N ARG A 671 31.04 -9.65 5.27
CA ARG A 671 30.18 -9.43 6.47
C ARG A 671 28.68 -9.68 6.26
N HIS A 672 28.31 -10.54 5.30
CA HIS A 672 26.93 -10.91 5.03
C HIS A 672 26.59 -12.36 5.45
N ASN A 673 27.39 -12.94 6.36
CA ASN A 673 27.13 -14.29 6.88
C ASN A 673 25.82 -14.38 7.67
N ASN A 674 25.47 -13.32 8.41
CA ASN A 674 24.12 -13.12 8.93
C ASN A 674 23.35 -12.18 7.98
N PRO A 675 22.32 -12.66 7.27
CA PRO A 675 21.63 -11.87 6.25
C PRO A 675 20.66 -10.82 6.80
N VAL A 676 20.59 -10.63 8.12
CA VAL A 676 19.60 -9.75 8.79
C VAL A 676 19.61 -8.31 8.28
N HIS A 677 20.78 -7.73 8.01
CA HIS A 677 20.89 -6.37 7.48
C HIS A 677 20.18 -6.22 6.13
N LEU A 678 20.39 -7.20 5.25
CA LEU A 678 19.80 -7.22 3.92
C LEU A 678 18.29 -7.47 4.03
N ALA A 679 17.86 -8.44 4.85
CA ALA A 679 16.45 -8.75 5.05
C ALA A 679 15.67 -7.54 5.61
N LEU A 680 16.23 -6.82 6.58
CA LEU A 680 15.62 -5.60 7.12
C LEU A 680 15.57 -4.47 6.10
N ALA A 681 16.64 -4.27 5.33
CA ALA A 681 16.68 -3.25 4.29
C ALA A 681 15.65 -3.54 3.18
N GLU A 682 15.52 -4.79 2.77
CA GLU A 682 14.52 -5.23 1.79
C GLU A 682 13.10 -5.14 2.35
N ALA A 683 12.87 -5.53 3.60
CA ALA A 683 11.56 -5.37 4.25
C ALA A 683 11.13 -3.91 4.32
N ARG A 684 12.02 -2.97 4.68
CA ARG A 684 11.73 -1.53 4.66
C ARG A 684 11.41 -0.98 3.27
N ARG A 685 12.01 -1.56 2.22
CA ARG A 685 11.75 -1.19 0.83
C ARG A 685 10.36 -1.65 0.36
N ILE A 686 9.94 -2.86 0.79
CA ILE A 686 8.65 -3.43 0.38
C ILE A 686 7.50 -2.91 1.24
N LEU A 687 7.73 -2.73 2.54
CA LEU A 687 6.71 -2.27 3.48
C LEU A 687 6.31 -0.81 3.20
N PRO A 688 5.04 -0.44 3.41
CA PRO A 688 4.60 0.95 3.36
C PRO A 688 5.40 1.84 4.30
N SER A 689 5.52 3.12 3.94
CA SER A 689 6.13 4.13 4.81
C SER A 689 5.48 4.11 6.20
N GLY A 690 6.32 4.15 7.23
CA GLY A 690 5.90 4.09 8.64
C GLY A 690 5.62 2.68 9.18
N MET A 691 5.73 1.62 8.38
CA MET A 691 5.69 0.24 8.87
C MET A 691 7.09 -0.32 9.07
N VAL A 692 7.24 -1.15 10.11
CA VAL A 692 8.45 -1.92 10.39
C VAL A 692 8.09 -3.40 10.53
N PRO A 693 9.05 -4.34 10.32
CA PRO A 693 8.81 -5.76 10.54
C PRO A 693 8.27 -6.04 11.95
N ASP A 694 7.26 -6.90 12.04
CA ASP A 694 6.62 -7.24 13.33
C ASP A 694 7.56 -8.06 14.20
N ARG A 695 8.26 -9.02 13.61
CA ARG A 695 9.13 -10.00 14.28
C ARG A 695 10.32 -10.32 13.39
N VAL A 696 11.49 -10.46 13.99
CA VAL A 696 12.69 -10.95 13.32
C VAL A 696 13.30 -12.05 14.18
N LEU A 697 13.43 -13.24 13.60
CA LEU A 697 14.14 -14.36 14.20
C LEU A 697 15.42 -14.60 13.41
N SER A 698 16.59 -14.40 14.05
CA SER A 698 17.90 -14.73 13.48
C SER A 698 18.45 -15.98 14.17
N LEU A 699 18.84 -16.98 13.39
CA LEU A 699 19.36 -18.27 13.87
C LEU A 699 20.83 -18.44 13.47
N GLY A 700 21.68 -18.65 14.47
CA GLY A 700 23.11 -18.83 14.34
C GLY A 700 23.53 -20.27 14.15
N THR A 701 24.77 -20.46 13.70
CA THR A 701 25.40 -21.77 13.50
C THR A 701 26.49 -22.06 14.54
N GLY A 702 26.35 -21.53 15.74
CA GLY A 702 27.29 -21.67 16.85
C GLY A 702 28.30 -20.51 16.98
N ALA A 703 28.58 -20.11 18.22
CA ALA A 703 29.61 -19.13 18.59
C ALA A 703 30.63 -19.73 19.57
N LYS A 704 31.81 -19.11 19.68
CA LYS A 704 32.78 -19.45 20.73
C LYS A 704 32.46 -18.68 22.01
N GLU A 705 32.87 -19.23 23.14
CA GLU A 705 32.86 -18.53 24.43
C GLU A 705 33.98 -17.48 24.44
N ASP A 706 33.65 -16.23 24.76
CA ASP A 706 34.64 -15.16 24.88
C ASP A 706 35.39 -15.32 26.21
N ALA A 707 36.72 -15.38 26.16
CA ALA A 707 37.57 -15.64 27.32
C ALA A 707 37.62 -14.48 28.34
N GLU A 708 36.86 -13.40 28.12
CA GLU A 708 36.82 -12.22 29.01
C GLU A 708 35.76 -12.36 30.13
N ASP A 709 34.74 -13.21 29.98
CA ASP A 709 33.68 -13.39 30.99
C ASP A 709 34.03 -14.43 32.09
N ALA A 710 35.15 -15.15 31.95
CA ALA A 710 35.58 -16.17 32.91
C ALA A 710 36.39 -15.62 34.09
N GLU A 711 36.88 -14.37 34.03
CA GLU A 711 37.69 -13.78 35.11
C GLU A 711 36.85 -13.04 36.18
N GLU A 712 35.55 -12.77 35.95
CA GLU A 712 34.70 -12.04 36.92
C GLU A 712 33.91 -12.94 37.90
N THR A 713 34.06 -14.27 37.84
CA THR A 713 33.32 -15.19 38.75
C THR A 713 34.16 -15.98 39.76
N GLU A 714 35.47 -15.74 39.86
CA GLU A 714 36.34 -16.41 40.85
C GLU A 714 37.05 -15.45 41.83
N GLU A 715 36.45 -14.29 42.17
CA GLU A 715 36.87 -13.49 43.33
C GLU A 715 35.84 -13.54 44.47
N ALA A 716 35.64 -14.73 45.05
CA ALA A 716 35.10 -14.88 46.40
C ALA A 716 35.35 -16.30 46.94
N GLU A 717 36.55 -16.55 47.47
CA GLU A 717 36.82 -17.27 48.73
C GLU A 717 38.33 -17.55 48.83
N GLY A 718 39.00 -16.89 49.78
CA GLY A 718 40.44 -16.98 49.97
C GLY A 718 40.86 -18.18 50.82
N VAL A 719 42.03 -18.76 50.48
CA VAL A 719 42.99 -19.39 51.41
C VAL A 719 44.41 -19.24 50.82
N GLU A 720 45.36 -19.01 51.73
CA GLU A 720 46.79 -18.73 51.55
C GLU A 720 47.62 -19.87 50.90
N ASP A 721 48.70 -19.45 50.25
CA ASP A 721 49.99 -20.12 49.96
C ASP A 721 50.01 -21.52 49.31
N ILE A 722 50.65 -21.61 48.14
CA ILE A 722 51.85 -22.45 47.86
C ILE A 722 52.43 -22.07 46.48
N GLU A 723 53.70 -21.70 46.46
CA GLU A 723 54.54 -21.58 45.26
C GLU A 723 54.58 -22.90 44.47
N GLY A 724 54.23 -22.91 43.18
CA GLY A 724 54.33 -24.13 42.37
C GLY A 724 53.98 -24.00 40.88
N ALA A 725 55.02 -23.89 40.04
CA ALA A 725 55.08 -24.36 38.66
C ALA A 725 54.13 -23.75 37.58
N VAL A 726 54.59 -22.65 36.98
CA VAL A 726 54.22 -22.26 35.61
C VAL A 726 54.66 -23.34 34.62
N THR A 727 53.75 -24.23 34.21
CA THR A 727 53.94 -25.07 33.02
C THR A 727 53.29 -24.37 31.82
N ARG A 728 54.09 -23.54 31.13
CA ARG A 728 53.78 -23.08 29.78
C ARG A 728 53.60 -24.30 28.87
N SER A 729 52.36 -24.59 28.48
CA SER A 729 52.03 -25.48 27.37
C SER A 729 52.80 -25.03 26.13
N ARG A 730 53.77 -25.85 25.69
CA ARG A 730 54.49 -25.72 24.43
C ARG A 730 53.50 -25.87 23.27
N GLY A 731 53.03 -24.75 22.73
CA GLY A 731 52.40 -24.71 21.41
C GLY A 731 53.34 -25.32 20.36
N ASN A 732 52.80 -26.21 19.53
CA ASN A 732 53.56 -26.97 18.54
C ASN A 732 54.21 -26.01 17.52
N PRO A 733 55.56 -25.97 17.37
CA PRO A 733 56.26 -24.96 16.56
C PRO A 733 55.88 -24.98 15.07
N ILE A 734 55.44 -26.14 14.57
CA ILE A 734 54.93 -26.30 13.20
C ILE A 734 53.58 -25.58 13.03
N PHE A 735 52.72 -25.63 14.05
CA PHE A 735 51.41 -24.97 14.04
C PHE A 735 51.57 -23.44 14.03
N ASN A 736 52.49 -22.91 14.84
CA ASN A 736 52.84 -21.48 14.85
C ASN A 736 53.52 -21.02 13.55
N PHE A 737 54.23 -21.89 12.83
CA PHE A 737 54.80 -21.56 11.52
C PHE A 737 53.71 -21.42 10.44
N PHE A 738 52.74 -22.33 10.40
CA PHE A 738 51.63 -22.27 9.43
C PHE A 738 50.67 -21.09 9.69
N GLN A 739 50.37 -20.77 10.96
CA GLN A 739 49.57 -19.59 11.32
C GLN A 739 50.22 -18.26 10.89
N ASN A 740 51.54 -18.21 10.69
CA ASN A 740 52.25 -17.00 10.26
C ASN A 740 52.34 -16.85 8.72
N PHE A 741 51.88 -17.83 7.95
CA PHE A 741 51.88 -17.74 6.48
C PHE A 741 50.80 -16.78 5.99
N PHE A 742 51.14 -15.88 5.05
CA PHE A 742 50.22 -14.82 4.58
C PHE A 742 48.87 -15.37 4.09
N ALA A 743 48.88 -16.45 3.31
CA ALA A 743 47.64 -17.05 2.81
C ALA A 743 46.76 -17.61 3.93
N PHE A 744 47.35 -18.17 4.99
CA PHE A 744 46.60 -18.69 6.14
C PHE A 744 46.05 -17.55 7.01
N ARG A 745 46.83 -16.49 7.25
CA ARG A 745 46.35 -15.28 7.95
C ARG A 745 45.25 -14.56 7.18
N PHE A 746 45.39 -14.49 5.86
CA PHE A 746 44.38 -13.93 4.97
C PHE A 746 43.09 -14.77 5.01
N PHE A 747 43.21 -16.09 4.94
CA PHE A 747 42.08 -17.01 5.08
C PHE A 747 41.42 -16.92 6.47
N GLU A 748 42.20 -16.90 7.57
CA GLU A 748 41.65 -16.71 8.92
C GLU A 748 40.95 -15.35 9.07
N SER A 749 41.55 -14.27 8.55
CA SER A 749 40.93 -12.94 8.56
C SER A 749 39.61 -12.92 7.78
N MET A 750 39.58 -13.59 6.62
CA MET A 750 38.37 -13.78 5.82
C MET A 750 37.31 -14.57 6.58
N MET A 751 37.69 -15.64 7.27
CA MET A 751 36.79 -16.44 8.11
C MET A 751 36.26 -15.65 9.33
N ARG A 752 37.06 -14.77 9.93
CA ARG A 752 36.57 -13.85 10.97
C ARG A 752 35.49 -12.89 10.46
N SER A 753 35.54 -12.51 9.18
CA SER A 753 34.49 -11.70 8.56
C SER A 753 33.15 -12.42 8.39
N THR A 754 33.11 -13.74 8.67
CA THR A 754 31.87 -14.55 8.67
C THR A 754 31.23 -14.66 10.05
N ASP A 755 31.69 -13.91 11.05
CA ASP A 755 31.06 -13.91 12.38
C ASP A 755 29.68 -13.25 12.36
N GLY A 756 28.64 -14.08 12.55
CA GLY A 756 27.25 -13.63 12.56
C GLY A 756 26.83 -12.86 13.82
N GLU A 757 27.58 -12.99 14.92
CA GLU A 757 27.28 -12.28 16.18
C GLU A 757 27.66 -10.80 16.10
N LEU A 758 28.80 -10.48 15.47
CA LEU A 758 29.19 -9.08 15.23
C LEU A 758 28.13 -8.34 14.39
N THR A 759 27.70 -8.94 13.28
CA THR A 759 26.64 -8.37 12.41
C THR A 759 25.33 -8.20 13.17
N TRP A 760 24.96 -9.17 14.03
CA TRP A 760 23.78 -9.05 14.88
C TRP A 760 23.92 -7.89 15.88
N GLY A 761 25.06 -7.78 16.56
CA GLY A 761 25.34 -6.70 17.52
C GLY A 761 25.25 -5.31 16.87
N GLU A 762 25.82 -5.15 15.67
CA GLU A 762 25.71 -3.92 14.87
C GLU A 762 24.23 -3.57 14.62
N VAL A 763 23.41 -4.49 14.09
CA VAL A 763 21.97 -4.25 13.87
C VAL A 763 21.25 -3.93 15.17
N PHE A 764 21.42 -4.77 16.19
CA PHE A 764 20.68 -4.68 17.44
C PHE A 764 20.97 -3.35 18.17
N SER A 765 22.20 -2.85 18.07
CA SER A 765 22.59 -1.55 18.63
C SER A 765 21.80 -0.37 18.01
N THR A 766 21.47 -0.46 16.72
CA THR A 766 20.73 0.59 15.98
C THR A 766 19.21 0.58 16.22
N LEU A 767 18.67 -0.49 16.80
CA LEU A 767 17.24 -0.61 17.07
C LEU A 767 16.82 0.17 18.32
N ASP A 768 15.65 0.82 18.25
CA ASP A 768 14.99 1.42 19.39
C ASP A 768 14.44 0.36 20.35
N THR A 769 14.23 0.74 21.62
CA THR A 769 13.81 -0.19 22.69
C THR A 769 12.57 -1.03 22.34
N PRO A 770 11.50 -0.46 21.74
CA PRO A 770 10.36 -1.25 21.25
C PRO A 770 10.73 -2.30 20.18
N SER A 771 11.58 -1.95 19.21
CA SER A 771 12.00 -2.88 18.15
C SER A 771 12.93 -3.97 18.67
N ARG A 772 13.76 -3.70 19.67
CA ARG A 772 14.60 -4.73 20.32
C ARG A 772 13.78 -5.89 20.89
N ALA A 773 12.57 -5.62 21.38
CA ALA A 773 11.70 -6.66 21.92
C ALA A 773 11.16 -7.64 20.86
N SER A 774 11.13 -7.22 19.59
CA SER A 774 10.66 -8.04 18.46
C SER A 774 11.78 -8.67 17.62
N HIS A 775 13.04 -8.36 17.93
CA HIS A 775 14.22 -8.90 17.25
C HIS A 775 14.90 -9.90 18.18
N VAL A 776 14.88 -11.17 17.79
CA VAL A 776 15.38 -12.27 18.60
C VAL A 776 16.50 -12.98 17.84
N ARG A 777 17.60 -13.20 18.53
CA ARG A 777 18.75 -13.98 18.06
C ARG A 777 18.90 -15.21 18.92
N PHE A 778 19.03 -16.36 18.27
CA PHE A 778 19.40 -17.59 18.94
C PHE A 778 20.68 -18.13 18.35
N ASN A 779 21.60 -18.45 19.24
CA ASN A 779 22.84 -19.10 18.92
C ASN A 779 23.24 -20.03 20.08
N VAL A 780 24.15 -20.95 19.83
CA VAL A 780 24.63 -21.94 20.80
C VAL A 780 26.12 -21.75 21.01
N THR A 781 26.57 -21.68 22.26
CA THR A 781 28.00 -21.69 22.58
C THR A 781 28.55 -23.10 22.39
N LEU A 782 29.65 -23.22 21.65
CA LEU A 782 30.26 -24.51 21.33
C LEU A 782 31.68 -24.61 21.90
N ASP A 783 31.96 -25.74 22.56
CA ASP A 783 33.30 -26.09 23.02
C ASP A 783 34.16 -26.57 21.84
N GLY A 784 35.16 -25.77 21.46
CA GLY A 784 36.18 -26.15 20.45
C GLY A 784 36.20 -25.33 19.15
N PRO A 785 36.95 -25.77 18.13
CA PRO A 785 37.11 -25.02 16.89
C PRO A 785 35.85 -25.09 16.00
N LEU A 786 35.42 -23.93 15.50
CA LEU A 786 34.24 -23.76 14.63
C LEU A 786 34.52 -24.20 13.18
N GLU A 787 34.86 -25.47 12.97
CA GLU A 787 35.19 -26.00 11.64
C GLU A 787 33.93 -26.17 10.76
N ILE A 788 33.94 -25.55 9.57
CA ILE A 788 32.83 -25.57 8.59
C ILE A 788 32.66 -26.96 7.94
N THR A 789 33.73 -27.74 7.83
CA THR A 789 33.78 -29.01 7.08
C THR A 789 33.62 -30.26 7.95
N ASN A 790 33.55 -30.11 9.28
CA ASN A 790 33.58 -31.24 10.20
C ASN A 790 32.19 -31.88 10.37
N VAL A 791 31.92 -32.90 9.55
CA VAL A 791 30.64 -33.65 9.58
C VAL A 791 30.49 -34.50 10.85
N LYS A 792 31.61 -34.90 11.48
CA LYS A 792 31.59 -35.85 12.62
C LYS A 792 30.94 -35.27 13.87
N VAL A 793 30.89 -33.94 13.99
CA VAL A 793 30.28 -33.27 15.15
C VAL A 793 28.78 -33.04 14.99
N MET A 794 28.19 -33.26 13.80
CA MET A 794 26.77 -32.95 13.55
C MET A 794 25.83 -33.64 14.54
N THR A 795 26.02 -34.93 14.81
CA THR A 795 25.21 -35.67 15.79
C THR A 795 25.34 -35.11 17.21
N SER A 796 26.54 -34.67 17.59
CA SER A 796 26.77 -34.02 18.89
C SER A 796 26.04 -32.67 18.96
N LEU A 797 26.14 -31.84 17.91
CA LEU A 797 25.46 -30.55 17.83
C LEU A 797 23.93 -30.69 17.93
N GLN A 798 23.36 -31.69 17.25
CA GLN A 798 21.93 -31.99 17.36
C GLN A 798 21.53 -32.33 18.80
N HIS A 799 22.34 -33.14 19.48
CA HIS A 799 22.10 -33.51 20.88
C HIS A 799 22.20 -32.29 21.82
N THR A 800 23.19 -31.42 21.62
CA THR A 800 23.34 -30.17 22.37
C THR A 800 22.11 -29.29 22.24
N VAL A 801 21.61 -29.08 21.01
CA VAL A 801 20.42 -28.25 20.76
C VAL A 801 19.18 -28.83 21.44
N ARG A 802 18.95 -30.14 21.31
CA ARG A 802 17.72 -30.78 21.84
C ARG A 802 17.69 -30.92 23.35
N ASN A 803 18.85 -31.06 24.00
CA ASN A 803 18.91 -31.31 25.43
C ASN A 803 19.02 -30.06 26.29
N GLN A 804 19.35 -28.89 25.73
CA GLN A 804 19.42 -27.65 26.50
C GLN A 804 18.01 -27.11 26.80
N PRO A 805 17.59 -27.04 28.09
CA PRO A 805 16.24 -26.60 28.45
C PRO A 805 15.96 -25.15 28.07
N SER A 806 16.99 -24.29 28.10
CA SER A 806 16.93 -22.89 27.69
C SER A 806 16.48 -22.73 26.24
N ILE A 807 16.97 -23.58 25.34
CA ILE A 807 16.62 -23.57 23.91
C ILE A 807 15.14 -23.90 23.72
N ARG A 808 14.59 -24.87 24.45
CA ARG A 808 13.17 -25.22 24.35
C ARG A 808 12.26 -24.06 24.81
N GLN A 809 12.65 -23.33 25.86
CA GLN A 809 11.92 -22.15 26.31
C GLN A 809 11.98 -21.00 25.28
N GLN A 810 13.16 -20.81 24.66
CA GLN A 810 13.36 -19.85 23.58
C GLN A 810 12.53 -20.18 22.34
N ALA A 811 12.49 -21.45 21.93
CA ALA A 811 11.63 -21.93 20.85
C ALA A 811 10.15 -21.67 21.13
N LEU A 812 9.66 -21.95 22.34
CA LEU A 812 8.29 -21.65 22.74
C LEU A 812 7.97 -20.16 22.64
N LYS A 813 8.86 -19.29 23.12
CA LYS A 813 8.70 -17.83 23.03
C LYS A 813 8.58 -17.40 21.57
N SER A 814 9.46 -17.86 20.69
CA SER A 814 9.44 -17.49 19.27
C SER A 814 8.22 -18.01 18.53
N VAL A 815 7.74 -19.20 18.86
CA VAL A 815 6.48 -19.73 18.32
C VAL A 815 5.30 -18.84 18.73
N LEU A 816 5.18 -18.46 20.01
CA LEU A 816 4.12 -17.55 20.49
C LEU A 816 4.22 -16.17 19.83
N ASP A 817 5.43 -15.62 19.73
CA ASP A 817 5.69 -14.32 19.08
C ASP A 817 5.26 -14.34 17.61
N ALA A 818 5.51 -15.44 16.89
CA ALA A 818 5.16 -15.57 15.49
C ALA A 818 3.68 -15.90 15.26
N LEU A 819 3.06 -16.77 16.09
CA LEU A 819 1.62 -17.05 16.03
C LEU A 819 0.78 -15.80 16.32
N THR A 820 1.17 -14.98 17.30
CA THR A 820 0.46 -13.74 17.61
C THR A 820 0.59 -12.70 16.50
N ALA A 821 1.73 -12.67 15.80
CA ALA A 821 1.93 -11.86 14.60
C ALA A 821 1.07 -12.31 13.39
N ARG A 822 0.36 -13.44 13.46
CA ARG A 822 -0.62 -13.82 12.43
C ARG A 822 -1.92 -13.01 12.50
N PHE A 823 -2.20 -12.37 13.62
CA PHE A 823 -3.40 -11.54 13.79
C PHE A 823 -3.14 -10.11 13.35
N TYR A 824 -4.13 -9.46 12.73
CA TYR A 824 -4.04 -8.08 12.25
C TYR A 824 -5.42 -7.40 12.27
N PHE A 825 -5.44 -6.07 12.26
CA PHE A 825 -6.68 -5.29 12.34
C PHE A 825 -7.05 -4.64 10.99
N VAL A 826 -8.35 -4.59 10.70
CA VAL A 826 -8.91 -3.80 9.60
C VAL A 826 -10.11 -2.99 10.08
N LEU A 827 -10.27 -1.78 9.57
CA LEU A 827 -11.50 -1.01 9.74
C LEU A 827 -12.61 -1.60 8.86
N ASP A 828 -13.82 -1.66 9.41
CA ASP A 828 -15.02 -2.06 8.66
C ASP A 828 -15.63 -0.86 7.91
N CYS A 829 -15.49 0.34 8.48
CA CYS A 829 -15.96 1.59 7.91
C CYS A 829 -15.13 2.76 8.44
N ALA A 830 -15.19 3.90 7.74
CA ALA A 830 -14.62 5.15 8.25
C ALA A 830 -15.13 5.45 9.68
N PRO A 831 -14.26 5.82 10.62
CA PRO A 831 -14.64 6.15 12.00
C PRO A 831 -15.70 7.24 12.05
N LYS A 832 -16.66 7.09 12.98
CA LYS A 832 -17.77 8.05 13.14
C LYS A 832 -17.53 8.89 14.38
N HIS A 833 -17.63 10.21 14.24
CA HIS A 833 -17.55 11.10 15.39
C HIS A 833 -18.77 10.92 16.30
N VAL A 834 -18.55 10.66 17.59
CA VAL A 834 -19.62 10.49 18.59
C VAL A 834 -19.23 11.27 19.85
N ARG A 835 -19.95 12.37 20.12
CA ARG A 835 -19.70 13.28 21.27
C ARG A 835 -18.30 13.91 21.25
N LYS A 836 -17.35 13.38 22.01
CA LYS A 836 -15.99 13.93 22.15
C LYS A 836 -14.94 13.11 21.39
N ASP A 837 -15.24 11.86 21.08
CA ASP A 837 -14.30 10.88 20.56
C ASP A 837 -14.78 10.34 19.20
N TYR A 838 -13.96 9.52 18.55
CA TYR A 838 -14.33 8.78 17.35
C TYR A 838 -14.63 7.34 17.69
N ARG A 839 -15.82 6.89 17.31
CA ARG A 839 -16.22 5.50 17.39
C ARG A 839 -15.63 4.75 16.20
N CYS A 840 -14.71 3.83 16.49
CA CYS A 840 -14.06 2.97 15.52
C CYS A 840 -14.74 1.60 15.53
N GLN A 841 -15.08 1.09 14.35
CA GLN A 841 -15.59 -0.25 14.15
C GLN A 841 -14.68 -0.98 13.18
N GLY A 842 -14.21 -2.15 13.58
CA GLY A 842 -13.36 -2.98 12.75
C GLY A 842 -13.37 -4.44 13.15
N THR A 843 -12.53 -5.20 12.46
CA THR A 843 -12.43 -6.65 12.62
C THR A 843 -10.96 -7.04 12.78
N ILE A 844 -10.65 -7.83 13.81
CA ILE A 844 -9.36 -8.51 13.92
C ILE A 844 -9.45 -9.81 13.12
N ARG A 845 -8.49 -10.02 12.23
CA ARG A 845 -8.39 -11.17 11.32
C ARG A 845 -7.13 -11.97 11.62
N CYS A 846 -7.05 -13.18 11.07
CA CYS A 846 -5.92 -14.08 11.24
C CYS A 846 -5.43 -14.60 9.87
N ARG A 847 -4.13 -14.51 9.62
CA ARG A 847 -3.48 -14.95 8.37
C ARG A 847 -3.17 -16.45 8.41
N GLY A 848 -3.28 -17.12 7.25
CA GLY A 848 -3.01 -18.56 7.12
C GLY A 848 -4.23 -19.42 7.50
N ASP A 849 -4.00 -20.66 7.91
CA ASP A 849 -5.05 -21.52 8.46
C ASP A 849 -5.43 -21.03 9.86
N SER A 850 -6.40 -20.12 9.89
CA SER A 850 -6.82 -19.44 11.10
C SER A 850 -7.32 -20.37 12.21
N ARG A 851 -7.86 -21.56 11.88
CA ARG A 851 -8.33 -22.49 12.91
C ARG A 851 -7.16 -23.16 13.61
N THR A 852 -6.18 -23.62 12.85
CA THR A 852 -4.96 -24.25 13.36
C THR A 852 -4.11 -23.25 14.14
N VAL A 853 -3.94 -22.02 13.63
CA VAL A 853 -3.22 -20.95 14.33
C VAL A 853 -3.86 -20.60 15.68
N VAL A 854 -5.19 -20.44 15.72
CA VAL A 854 -5.90 -20.15 16.99
C VAL A 854 -5.80 -21.33 17.95
N SER A 855 -5.88 -22.57 17.45
CA SER A 855 -5.72 -23.80 18.24
C SER A 855 -4.34 -23.90 18.88
N ASP A 856 -3.28 -23.74 18.08
CA ASP A 856 -1.90 -23.76 18.55
C ASP A 856 -1.67 -22.67 19.60
N LEU A 857 -2.16 -21.46 19.36
CA LEU A 857 -1.99 -20.33 20.29
C LEU A 857 -2.71 -20.58 21.63
N ILE A 858 -3.94 -21.10 21.62
CA ILE A 858 -4.66 -21.43 22.86
C ILE A 858 -3.99 -22.59 23.59
N ARG A 859 -3.54 -23.63 22.89
CA ARG A 859 -2.88 -24.81 23.49
C ARG A 859 -1.57 -24.43 24.17
N LEU A 860 -0.78 -23.55 23.54
CA LEU A 860 0.48 -23.06 24.09
C LEU A 860 0.28 -21.95 25.13
N GLY A 861 -0.88 -21.30 25.13
CA GLY A 861 -1.28 -20.31 26.11
C GLY A 861 -1.52 -20.93 27.48
N SER A 862 -0.70 -20.58 28.47
CA SER A 862 -0.84 -21.06 29.85
C SER A 862 -2.06 -20.48 30.60
N ALA A 863 -2.79 -19.54 29.99
CA ALA A 863 -3.94 -18.87 30.56
C ALA A 863 -4.92 -18.39 29.48
N ARG A 864 -6.08 -17.89 29.93
CA ARG A 864 -7.06 -17.22 29.07
C ARG A 864 -6.40 -16.10 28.25
N MET A 865 -6.67 -16.12 26.94
CA MET A 865 -6.18 -15.10 26.01
C MET A 865 -7.27 -14.11 25.62
N ASP A 866 -7.00 -12.82 25.79
CA ASP A 866 -7.92 -11.73 25.43
C ASP A 866 -7.23 -10.73 24.50
N PHE A 867 -7.99 -10.20 23.53
CA PHE A 867 -7.60 -9.00 22.77
C PHE A 867 -7.86 -7.78 23.63
N ILE A 868 -6.85 -6.94 23.78
CA ILE A 868 -6.90 -5.73 24.60
C ILE A 868 -6.29 -4.55 23.86
N THR A 869 -6.69 -3.36 24.26
CA THR A 869 -5.99 -2.11 23.99
C THR A 869 -5.27 -1.69 25.28
N ASP A 870 -4.65 -0.52 25.27
CA ASP A 870 -4.09 0.06 26.51
C ASP A 870 -5.19 0.46 27.52
N THR A 871 -6.45 0.58 27.09
CA THR A 871 -7.57 1.10 27.90
C THR A 871 -8.70 0.12 28.16
N GLU A 872 -8.95 -0.82 27.24
CA GLU A 872 -10.13 -1.69 27.29
C GLU A 872 -9.88 -3.10 26.75
N ILE A 873 -10.74 -4.05 27.15
CA ILE A 873 -10.74 -5.42 26.63
C ILE A 873 -11.69 -5.48 25.45
N LEU A 874 -11.19 -5.86 24.28
CA LEU A 874 -11.96 -5.94 23.03
C LEU A 874 -12.73 -7.26 22.88
N GLY A 875 -12.21 -8.34 23.49
CA GLY A 875 -12.89 -9.63 23.53
C GLY A 875 -11.93 -10.80 23.69
N GLN A 876 -12.47 -11.95 24.09
CA GLN A 876 -11.70 -13.18 24.29
C GLN A 876 -11.35 -13.85 22.95
N LEU A 877 -10.15 -14.40 22.86
CA LEU A 877 -9.76 -15.34 21.79
C LEU A 877 -10.38 -16.71 22.10
N SER A 878 -11.26 -17.21 21.23
CA SER A 878 -11.97 -18.47 21.47
C SER A 878 -12.11 -19.32 20.20
N LEU A 879 -12.20 -20.65 20.39
CA LEU A 879 -12.53 -21.63 19.35
C LEU A 879 -14.01 -22.02 19.34
N ASN A 880 -14.85 -21.40 20.17
CA ASN A 880 -16.22 -21.86 20.38
C ASN A 880 -17.01 -21.77 19.07
N ASP A 881 -17.47 -22.93 18.58
CA ASP A 881 -18.20 -23.14 17.32
C ASP A 881 -19.59 -22.47 17.27
N LEU A 882 -19.96 -21.64 18.26
CA LEU A 882 -21.20 -20.85 18.31
C LEU A 882 -21.24 -19.63 17.34
N GLN A 883 -20.46 -19.66 16.24
CA GLN A 883 -20.49 -18.73 15.09
C GLN A 883 -20.09 -17.26 15.30
N GLU A 884 -19.60 -16.82 16.48
CA GLU A 884 -19.23 -15.41 16.66
C GLU A 884 -17.89 -15.05 15.97
N ASP A 885 -16.82 -15.81 16.19
CA ASP A 885 -15.46 -15.46 15.74
C ASP A 885 -15.04 -16.12 14.41
N PHE A 886 -15.72 -17.17 13.95
CA PHE A 886 -15.49 -17.76 12.63
C PHE A 886 -16.73 -17.60 11.74
N CYS A 887 -16.55 -17.22 10.49
CA CYS A 887 -17.67 -17.15 9.55
C CYS A 887 -18.17 -18.56 9.19
N SER A 888 -19.47 -18.81 9.32
CA SER A 888 -20.07 -20.11 8.93
C SER A 888 -19.96 -20.43 7.44
N HIS A 889 -19.83 -19.40 6.59
CA HIS A 889 -19.73 -19.56 5.13
C HIS A 889 -18.27 -19.60 4.66
N CYS A 890 -17.53 -18.51 4.84
CA CYS A 890 -16.14 -18.44 4.37
C CYS A 890 -15.12 -19.07 5.33
N ARG A 891 -15.51 -19.52 6.53
CA ARG A 891 -14.64 -20.17 7.54
C ARG A 891 -13.44 -19.36 8.04
N ARG A 892 -13.33 -18.07 7.67
CA ARG A 892 -12.24 -17.19 8.13
C ARG A 892 -12.50 -16.68 9.55
N TYR A 893 -11.43 -16.46 10.31
CA TYR A 893 -11.45 -15.83 11.63
C TYR A 893 -11.71 -14.33 11.55
N ARG A 894 -12.63 -13.84 12.40
CA ARG A 894 -13.16 -12.48 12.41
C ARG A 894 -13.67 -12.06 13.79
N LYS A 895 -12.81 -11.44 14.59
CA LYS A 895 -13.26 -10.81 15.85
C LYS A 895 -13.73 -9.39 15.57
N LYS A 896 -15.05 -9.16 15.58
CA LYS A 896 -15.58 -7.79 15.51
C LYS A 896 -15.25 -7.05 16.79
N VAL A 897 -14.65 -5.87 16.65
CA VAL A 897 -14.26 -5.02 17.77
C VAL A 897 -14.81 -3.61 17.59
N LEU A 898 -15.16 -3.00 18.72
CA LEU A 898 -15.66 -1.64 18.80
C LEU A 898 -14.91 -0.93 19.93
N PHE A 899 -14.29 0.19 19.60
CA PHE A 899 -13.52 0.99 20.55
C PHE A 899 -13.63 2.47 20.20
N HIS A 900 -13.12 3.33 21.08
CA HIS A 900 -13.10 4.78 20.87
C HIS A 900 -11.67 5.33 20.89
N VAL A 901 -11.39 6.25 19.97
CA VAL A 901 -10.13 7.01 19.96
C VAL A 901 -10.40 8.51 20.13
N PRO A 902 -9.64 9.25 20.96
CA PRO A 902 -9.84 10.69 21.13
C PRO A 902 -9.61 11.48 19.83
N CYS A 903 -8.50 11.21 19.15
CA CYS A 903 -8.18 11.75 17.83
C CYS A 903 -7.88 10.64 16.81
N LEU A 904 -8.15 10.90 15.53
CA LEU A 904 -7.84 9.96 14.45
C LEU A 904 -6.35 9.87 14.14
N THR A 905 -5.56 10.86 14.57
CA THR A 905 -4.10 10.94 14.40
C THR A 905 -3.34 10.29 15.54
N ASP A 906 -4.02 9.92 16.63
CA ASP A 906 -3.37 9.29 17.76
C ASP A 906 -3.04 7.84 17.41
N GLU A 907 -1.82 7.42 17.73
CA GLU A 907 -1.41 6.04 17.58
C GLU A 907 -2.18 5.12 18.53
N PHE A 908 -2.47 3.92 18.05
CA PHE A 908 -3.23 2.93 18.77
C PHE A 908 -2.62 1.54 18.56
N SER A 909 -2.67 0.70 19.60
CA SER A 909 -2.20 -0.69 19.55
C SER A 909 -3.26 -1.66 20.07
N ILE A 910 -3.29 -2.85 19.48
CA ILE A 910 -4.03 -4.01 19.95
C ILE A 910 -3.02 -5.08 20.34
N TYR A 911 -3.25 -5.70 21.48
CA TYR A 911 -2.43 -6.77 22.01
C TYR A 911 -3.28 -8.02 22.26
N ILE A 912 -2.64 -9.18 22.16
CA ILE A 912 -3.13 -10.43 22.74
C ILE A 912 -2.45 -10.56 24.12
N LYS A 913 -3.22 -10.71 25.18
CA LYS A 913 -2.72 -10.85 26.56
C LYS A 913 -2.99 -12.25 27.09
N SER A 914 -1.99 -12.85 27.73
CA SER A 914 -2.11 -14.10 28.50
C SER A 914 -1.36 -13.95 29.83
N GLY A 915 -2.09 -13.90 30.94
CA GLY A 915 -1.51 -13.64 32.26
C GLY A 915 -0.77 -12.29 32.32
N LYS A 916 0.54 -12.34 32.56
CA LYS A 916 1.44 -11.15 32.56
C LYS A 916 2.01 -10.83 31.19
N MET A 917 1.94 -11.76 30.23
CA MET A 917 2.51 -11.60 28.90
C MET A 917 1.54 -10.84 28.00
N ARG A 918 2.07 -9.97 27.14
CA ARG A 918 1.31 -9.26 26.10
C ARG A 918 2.10 -9.26 24.79
N TRP A 919 1.42 -9.55 23.69
CA TRP A 919 1.97 -9.54 22.34
C TRP A 919 1.20 -8.59 21.47
N LYS A 920 1.91 -7.68 20.80
CA LYS A 920 1.27 -6.79 19.83
C LYS A 920 0.91 -7.57 18.57
N ILE A 921 -0.31 -7.37 18.07
CA ILE A 921 -0.73 -7.93 16.78
C ILE A 921 -0.06 -7.18 15.62
N SER A 922 -0.08 -7.79 14.44
CA SER A 922 0.65 -7.33 13.25
C SER A 922 0.24 -5.94 12.78
N GLY A 923 1.24 -5.15 12.37
CA GLY A 923 1.06 -3.87 11.69
C GLY A 923 0.74 -2.68 12.60
N LEU A 924 0.85 -2.82 13.92
CA LEU A 924 0.58 -1.76 14.91
C LEU A 924 1.87 -1.30 15.65
N PRO A 925 1.93 -0.08 16.23
CA PRO A 925 0.87 0.92 16.33
C PRO A 925 0.62 1.64 15.01
N GLN A 926 -0.62 2.09 14.79
CA GLN A 926 -0.97 2.97 13.67
C GLN A 926 -2.12 3.89 14.05
N PRO A 927 -2.17 5.14 13.54
CA PRO A 927 -3.32 6.01 13.70
C PRO A 927 -4.49 5.58 12.80
N MET A 928 -5.72 5.97 13.16
CA MET A 928 -6.90 5.66 12.33
C MET A 928 -6.84 6.31 10.95
N THR A 929 -6.18 7.48 10.82
CA THR A 929 -5.90 8.10 9.51
C THR A 929 -5.08 7.19 8.60
N TRP A 930 -4.15 6.42 9.15
CA TRP A 930 -3.36 5.44 8.38
C TRP A 930 -4.26 4.33 7.84
N PHE A 931 -5.16 3.76 8.65
CA PHE A 931 -6.10 2.75 8.16
C PHE A 931 -7.05 3.30 7.10
N ILE A 932 -7.54 4.54 7.25
CA ILE A 932 -8.40 5.20 6.27
C ILE A 932 -7.71 5.28 4.91
N ALA A 933 -6.49 5.80 4.87
CA ALA A 933 -5.68 5.94 3.66
C ALA A 933 -5.28 4.57 3.10
N ARG A 934 -4.81 3.66 3.96
CA ARG A 934 -4.31 2.35 3.55
C ARG A 934 -5.41 1.49 2.95
N GLN A 935 -6.59 1.44 3.57
CA GLN A 935 -7.76 0.72 3.06
C GLN A 935 -8.55 1.50 1.99
N ARG A 936 -8.09 2.71 1.64
CA ARG A 936 -8.66 3.55 0.57
C ARG A 936 -10.16 3.82 0.75
N PHE A 937 -10.60 4.13 1.97
CA PHE A 937 -11.99 4.50 2.23
C PHE A 937 -12.41 5.80 1.52
N ASP A 938 -11.44 6.57 1.04
CA ASP A 938 -11.54 7.82 0.29
C ASP A 938 -11.28 7.67 -1.22
N ALA A 939 -11.09 6.44 -1.75
CA ALA A 939 -10.93 6.21 -3.19
C ALA A 939 -12.26 6.30 -3.95
N VAL A 940 -12.82 7.52 -4.00
CA VAL A 940 -14.09 7.83 -4.69
C VAL A 940 -14.01 7.51 -6.18
N PHE A 941 -12.81 7.56 -6.77
CA PHE A 941 -12.55 7.28 -8.19
C PHE A 941 -12.18 5.80 -8.46
N GLY A 942 -12.39 4.92 -7.48
CA GLY A 942 -12.07 3.50 -7.59
C GLY A 942 -10.61 3.17 -7.28
N SER A 943 -10.28 1.89 -7.37
CA SER A 943 -8.99 1.34 -6.96
C SER A 943 -8.34 0.52 -8.08
N PRO A 944 -6.99 0.42 -8.12
CA PRO A 944 -6.29 -0.37 -9.14
C PRO A 944 -6.70 -1.84 -9.16
N ASN A 945 -7.05 -2.43 -8.00
CA ASN A 945 -7.49 -3.82 -7.90
C ASN A 945 -8.98 -4.01 -8.24
N HIS A 946 -9.71 -2.96 -8.61
CA HIS A 946 -11.14 -2.97 -8.94
C HIS A 946 -12.08 -3.42 -7.82
N GLY A 947 -11.59 -3.45 -6.57
CA GLY A 947 -12.36 -3.81 -5.39
C GLY A 947 -12.03 -2.88 -4.22
N ILE A 948 -12.82 -2.94 -3.14
CA ILE A 948 -12.52 -2.15 -1.94
C ILE A 948 -11.44 -2.89 -1.13
N PRO A 949 -10.27 -2.28 -0.90
CA PRO A 949 -9.20 -2.98 -0.21
C PRO A 949 -9.57 -3.41 1.21
N GLY A 950 -9.34 -4.68 1.54
CA GLY A 950 -9.66 -5.25 2.84
C GLY A 950 -11.15 -5.55 3.07
N GLN A 951 -12.04 -5.32 2.10
CA GLN A 951 -13.42 -5.78 2.18
C GLN A 951 -13.48 -7.30 2.01
N LEU A 952 -14.25 -7.98 2.88
CA LEU A 952 -14.54 -9.40 2.68
C LEU A 952 -15.59 -9.55 1.58
N HIS A 953 -15.26 -10.28 0.53
CA HIS A 953 -16.21 -10.68 -0.52
C HIS A 953 -17.03 -11.90 -0.09
N CYS A 954 -17.67 -11.81 1.08
CA CYS A 954 -18.54 -12.85 1.62
C CYS A 954 -19.85 -12.24 2.13
N ASP A 955 -20.98 -12.61 1.53
CA ASP A 955 -22.29 -12.04 1.87
C ASP A 955 -22.67 -12.26 3.33
N ALA A 956 -22.34 -13.41 3.93
CA ALA A 956 -22.55 -13.67 5.35
C ALA A 956 -21.69 -12.75 6.25
N CYS A 957 -20.51 -12.32 5.79
CA CYS A 957 -19.68 -11.34 6.50
C CYS A 957 -20.21 -9.91 6.33
N ILE A 958 -20.74 -9.57 5.14
CA ILE A 958 -21.27 -8.24 4.83
C ILE A 958 -22.63 -8.01 5.51
N SER A 959 -23.55 -8.98 5.42
CA SER A 959 -24.94 -8.89 5.91
C SER A 959 -25.07 -8.85 7.43
N GLN A 960 -24.10 -9.37 8.19
CA GLN A 960 -24.10 -9.32 9.65
C GLN A 960 -23.68 -7.96 10.25
N ARG A 961 -23.93 -6.83 9.56
CA ARG A 961 -23.83 -5.48 10.13
C ARG A 961 -25.23 -5.05 10.59
N PRO A 962 -25.49 -4.58 11.84
CA PRO A 962 -24.60 -4.28 12.98
C PRO A 962 -24.87 -5.12 14.24
N ILE A 963 -23.98 -4.99 15.24
CA ILE A 963 -24.27 -5.29 16.66
C ILE A 963 -25.34 -4.28 17.11
N SER A 964 -26.60 -4.67 16.99
CA SER A 964 -27.70 -4.19 17.83
C SER A 964 -28.01 -5.28 18.84
N ARG A 965 -27.13 -5.53 19.81
CA ARG A 965 -27.57 -6.17 21.07
C ARG A 965 -28.04 -5.02 21.96
N ALA A 966 -29.34 -4.78 22.05
CA ALA A 966 -30.23 -5.57 22.90
C ALA A 966 -29.67 -5.69 24.33
N ALA A 967 -29.48 -4.54 24.99
CA ALA A 967 -29.73 -4.47 26.41
C ALA A 967 -31.15 -3.90 26.58
N LYS A 968 -32.13 -4.78 26.74
CA LYS A 968 -33.38 -4.44 27.43
C LYS A 968 -32.99 -3.96 28.84
N ARG A 969 -32.75 -2.66 29.01
CA ARG A 969 -32.98 -1.99 30.28
C ARG A 969 -34.32 -1.29 30.17
N LYS A 970 -35.20 -1.66 31.10
CA LYS A 970 -36.59 -1.25 31.28
C LYS A 970 -36.83 0.19 30.82
N ALA A 971 -37.82 0.34 29.94
CA ALA A 971 -38.55 1.58 29.85
C ALA A 971 -39.22 1.82 31.21
N GLU A 972 -38.83 2.89 31.89
CA GLU A 972 -39.71 3.57 32.83
C GLU A 972 -40.39 4.71 32.08
N PRO A 973 -41.72 4.87 32.19
CA PRO A 973 -42.44 5.91 31.48
C PRO A 973 -42.21 7.28 32.15
N GLU A 974 -41.86 8.28 31.36
CA GLU A 974 -41.98 9.67 31.75
C GLU A 974 -43.47 10.01 31.97
N SER A 975 -43.87 10.17 33.22
CA SER A 975 -44.98 11.04 33.58
C SER A 975 -44.85 11.50 35.04
N LEU A 976 -45.00 12.82 35.22
CA LEU A 976 -45.29 13.56 36.45
C LEU A 976 -44.08 13.98 37.31
N GLY A 977 -43.98 15.30 37.54
CA GLY A 977 -43.29 15.84 38.71
C GLY A 977 -42.43 17.07 38.49
N LEU A 978 -43.05 18.20 38.14
CA LEU A 978 -42.58 19.50 38.62
C LEU A 978 -42.42 19.42 40.14
N GLU A 979 -41.20 19.53 40.67
CA GLU A 979 -40.84 20.21 41.92
C GLU A 979 -39.43 19.82 42.39
N SER A 980 -38.66 20.82 42.81
CA SER A 980 -37.43 20.79 43.64
C SER A 980 -36.18 21.44 43.03
N ARG A 981 -36.36 22.65 42.49
CA ARG A 981 -35.31 23.67 42.45
C ARG A 981 -35.18 24.33 43.84
N ALA A 982 -34.53 23.67 44.80
CA ALA A 982 -34.02 24.35 45.99
C ALA A 982 -33.06 23.44 46.77
N LYS A 983 -31.97 24.04 47.29
CA LYS A 983 -31.00 23.51 48.26
C LYS A 983 -29.89 22.61 47.71
N ARG A 984 -28.78 23.24 47.34
CA ARG A 984 -27.46 22.96 47.94
C ARG A 984 -26.46 24.05 47.54
N ARG A 985 -26.58 25.19 48.23
CA ARG A 985 -25.49 26.13 48.50
C ARG A 985 -25.21 26.00 50.01
N LYS A 986 -23.93 25.93 50.36
CA LYS A 986 -23.31 25.91 51.71
C LYS A 986 -22.92 24.55 52.29
N ILE A 987 -21.65 24.55 52.72
CA ILE A 987 -20.93 23.84 53.81
C ILE A 987 -19.65 23.25 53.18
N SER A 988 -18.58 24.05 53.04
CA SER A 988 -17.47 24.26 54.01
C SER A 988 -16.63 22.99 54.18
N ARG A 989 -15.31 22.97 54.02
CA ARG A 989 -14.28 23.91 54.46
C ARG A 989 -13.02 23.68 53.64
#